data_AF-A0A6J0JMA3-F1
#
_entry.id   AF-A0A6J0JMA3-F1
#
_cell.length_a   1.000
_cell.length_b   1.000
_cell.length_c   1.000
_cell.angle_alpha   90.00
_cell.angle_beta   90.00
_cell.angle_gamma   90.00
#
_symmetry.space_group_name_H-M   'P 1'
#
loop_
_entity.id
_entity.type
_entity.pdbx_description
1 polymer ?
#
loop_
_entity_poly.entity_id
_entity_poly.type
_entity_poly.pdbx_seq_one_letter_code
_entity_poly.pdbx_strand_id
1 'polypeptide(L)'
;MASSSQTPHFHPNPEKSKPFQRKTHNRRNVNFHWNLGIRKLTLRRSQGLSVLSSSSLSSSNHFSNSRLHGLCANGKLEEAVKLVASMRELRVSVDEDAFVALVRLCERRRAHEEGSEVYGIAMSSMSSLGVELGNAFLAMFVRFGNLVDAWYVFGKMSERDLFSWNVLVGGYAKQGYFDEAMCLYHRMLWVGGVRPDVYTFPCVLRTCGGIPDLARGREVHVHVVRYGYELEIDVVNALITMYVKCGDVKSARLVFDRMPRRDLISWNAMISGYFENGMCYEGLELFFAMRGLSVDPDLMTMTSVISACELLGDGRLGRDIHGYVISSGFAVDISVCNSLTQMYLYAGSWREAEKVFSRMERKDIVSWTTMISGYEYNFLPRKAIDTYRMMDQDCVKPDEIAVAAVLSACATLGDLDTGVELHKLAIKARLVSYVIVANNLINMYSKCKCIDKALDVFHNIPRKNVISWTSIIAGLRLNNRCFEALIFFRQMKMTLQPNAITLTAALAACARIGALMCGKEIHAHLLRTGVGLDDFLPNALLDMYVRCGRMNIAWNLFNSQKNDVSSWNILLTGYSERGQGSVVVELFDRMVESRVRPDEITFISLLCACSKSQMVKEGLMYFSRMEEYGVTPNLKHYACVVDLLGRAGELEEAHTFIQRMPVTPDPAVWGALLNACRIHRDINLGELSAKRIFELDKESVGYYILLCNLYADCNKWREVARVRSMMKENGLNVDAGCSWVEVKGKVHAFLSDDKYHPQTKEISTVLERFYEKMSEAGVTKTSSMGETESSRDEIFCGHSERKAIAFGLINTVPGMPIWVTKNLSMCESCHETVKFISKTVRREISVRDAVHFHHFRDGECSCGD
;
A
#
# COMPACT_ATOMS: atom_id res chain seq x y z
N MET A 1 4.51 -52.50 -32.05
CA MET A 1 5.73 -52.21 -32.82
C MET A 1 5.41 -51.09 -33.80
N ALA A 2 6.20 -50.02 -33.76
CA ALA A 2 6.27 -48.86 -34.66
C ALA A 2 4.98 -48.24 -35.26
N SER A 3 4.68 -46.99 -34.88
CA SER A 3 4.06 -45.97 -35.76
C SER A 3 4.03 -44.61 -35.03
N SER A 4 4.96 -43.70 -35.38
CA SER A 4 4.71 -42.50 -36.19
C SER A 4 4.07 -41.33 -35.42
N SER A 5 4.95 -40.43 -34.97
CA SER A 5 4.67 -39.07 -34.51
C SER A 5 4.16 -38.20 -35.66
N GLN A 6 2.92 -37.72 -35.54
CA GLN A 6 2.43 -36.55 -36.28
C GLN A 6 2.37 -35.36 -35.32
N THR A 7 3.24 -34.39 -35.56
CA THR A 7 3.16 -33.03 -35.02
C THR A 7 2.13 -32.23 -35.83
N PRO A 8 1.18 -31.51 -35.22
CA PRO A 8 0.42 -30.49 -35.91
C PRO A 8 1.18 -29.16 -35.86
N HIS A 9 1.52 -28.64 -37.05
CA HIS A 9 1.91 -27.25 -37.26
C HIS A 9 0.75 -26.31 -36.90
N PHE A 10 0.99 -25.35 -36.01
CA PHE A 10 0.11 -24.21 -35.79
C PHE A 10 0.80 -22.93 -36.28
N HIS A 11 0.19 -22.30 -37.30
CA HIS A 11 0.55 -20.96 -37.77
C HIS A 11 0.15 -19.89 -36.73
N PRO A 12 1.02 -18.92 -36.40
CA PRO A 12 0.64 -17.78 -35.57
C PRO A 12 -0.09 -16.73 -36.40
N ASN A 13 -1.30 -16.39 -35.94
CA ASN A 13 -2.13 -15.31 -36.46
C ASN A 13 -1.54 -13.95 -35.99
N PRO A 14 -1.22 -13.00 -36.88
CA PRO A 14 -0.57 -11.76 -36.48
C PRO A 14 -1.59 -10.63 -36.37
N GLU A 15 -2.08 -10.31 -35.16
CA GLU A 15 -2.71 -9.00 -34.95
C GLU A 15 -2.91 -8.64 -33.45
N LYS A 16 -2.53 -7.40 -33.12
CA LYS A 16 -2.74 -6.63 -31.88
C LYS A 16 -1.67 -6.71 -30.77
N SER A 17 -0.52 -6.10 -31.03
CA SER A 17 0.25 -5.39 -30.00
C SER A 17 0.03 -3.88 -30.17
N LYS A 18 -0.77 -3.28 -29.29
CA LYS A 18 -0.85 -1.82 -29.15
C LYS A 18 0.38 -1.34 -28.36
N PRO A 19 1.09 -0.29 -28.79
CA PRO A 19 2.23 0.23 -28.05
C PRO A 19 1.78 0.98 -26.78
N PHE A 20 2.41 0.65 -25.65
CA PHE A 20 2.34 1.41 -24.40
C PHE A 20 2.85 2.84 -24.64
N GLN A 21 1.95 3.82 -24.54
CA GLN A 21 2.33 5.24 -24.49
C GLN A 21 3.01 5.54 -23.14
N ARG A 22 4.31 5.85 -23.19
CA ARG A 22 5.08 6.36 -22.04
C ARG A 22 4.63 7.79 -21.71
N LYS A 23 4.16 7.98 -20.48
CA LYS A 23 3.89 9.30 -19.88
C LYS A 23 5.21 10.05 -19.72
N THR A 24 5.27 11.26 -20.27
CA THR A 24 6.36 12.23 -20.08
C THR A 24 6.39 12.72 -18.63
N HIS A 25 7.49 12.50 -17.91
CA HIS A 25 7.70 13.10 -16.59
C HIS A 25 8.08 14.58 -16.72
N ASN A 26 7.25 15.44 -16.12
CA ASN A 26 7.48 16.87 -15.96
C ASN A 26 8.77 17.16 -15.16
N ARG A 27 9.61 18.03 -15.73
CA ARG A 27 10.74 18.69 -15.07
C ARG A 27 10.26 19.45 -13.82
N ARG A 28 10.92 19.24 -12.67
CA ARG A 28 10.86 20.16 -11.52
C ARG A 28 12.26 20.68 -11.25
N ASN A 29 12.46 21.98 -11.52
CA ASN A 29 13.57 22.76 -10.98
C ASN A 29 13.45 22.79 -9.45
N VAL A 30 14.49 22.35 -8.75
CA VAL A 30 14.62 22.55 -7.31
C VAL A 30 15.79 23.51 -7.09
N ASN A 31 15.46 24.77 -6.80
CA ASN A 31 16.41 25.74 -6.27
C ASN A 31 16.71 25.39 -4.81
N PHE A 32 17.98 25.16 -4.48
CA PHE A 32 18.44 25.13 -3.09
C PHE A 32 19.20 26.42 -2.76
N HIS A 33 18.63 27.21 -1.85
CA HIS A 33 19.31 28.28 -1.13
C HIS A 33 20.21 27.66 -0.04
N TRP A 34 21.48 28.06 0.00
CA TRP A 34 22.43 27.67 1.04
C TRP A 34 22.42 28.67 2.20
N ASN A 35 22.17 28.17 3.42
CA ASN A 35 22.43 28.87 4.68
C ASN A 35 23.87 28.56 5.12
N LEU A 36 24.75 29.58 5.17
CA LEU A 36 26.08 29.48 5.79
C LEU A 36 25.94 29.51 7.31
N GLY A 37 26.17 28.36 7.96
CA GLY A 37 26.38 28.28 9.41
C GLY A 37 27.87 28.37 9.75
N ILE A 38 28.32 29.53 10.24
CA ILE A 38 29.66 29.76 10.78
C ILE A 38 29.81 28.97 12.08
N ARG A 39 30.71 27.98 12.14
CA ARG A 39 31.17 27.36 13.40
C ARG A 39 32.50 27.97 13.84
N LYS A 40 32.48 28.60 15.01
CA LYS A 40 33.63 29.11 15.76
C LYS A 40 34.52 27.96 16.21
N LEU A 41 35.82 28.06 15.95
CA LEU A 41 36.87 27.26 16.59
C LEU A 41 37.65 28.14 17.56
N THR A 42 37.71 27.69 18.81
CA THR A 42 38.37 28.31 19.96
C THR A 42 39.88 28.15 19.89
N LEU A 43 40.62 29.27 20.02
CA LEU A 43 42.07 29.29 20.19
C LEU A 43 42.48 28.68 21.53
N ARG A 44 43.52 27.84 21.52
CA ARG A 44 44.46 27.68 22.65
C ARG A 44 45.88 27.98 22.17
N ARG A 45 46.55 28.88 22.90
CA ARG A 45 47.97 29.22 22.77
C ARG A 45 48.83 28.20 23.53
N SER A 46 49.98 27.86 22.98
CA SER A 46 51.20 27.55 23.75
C SER A 46 52.45 27.95 22.95
N GLN A 47 53.50 28.29 23.71
CA GLN A 47 54.62 29.18 23.36
C GLN A 47 55.80 28.49 22.64
N GLY A 48 56.46 29.26 21.76
CA GLY A 48 57.91 29.54 21.73
C GLY A 48 58.92 28.46 21.33
N LEU A 49 59.68 28.70 20.25
CA LEU A 49 61.15 28.82 20.26
C LEU A 49 61.71 29.20 18.86
N SER A 50 62.92 29.75 18.88
CA SER A 50 63.58 30.64 17.92
C SER A 50 64.37 29.96 16.78
N VAL A 51 64.41 30.68 15.65
CA VAL A 51 65.53 30.88 14.68
C VAL A 51 66.46 29.70 14.39
N LEU A 52 66.41 29.19 13.14
CA LEU A 52 67.56 28.60 12.46
C LEU A 52 67.63 29.04 11.00
N SER A 53 68.88 29.15 10.55
CA SER A 53 69.40 29.70 9.30
C SER A 53 68.99 28.94 8.04
N SER A 54 69.00 29.67 6.92
CA SER A 54 68.52 29.28 5.59
C SER A 54 69.35 28.22 4.82
N SER A 55 70.37 27.61 5.43
CA SER A 55 71.25 26.62 4.77
C SER A 55 71.06 25.17 5.24
N SER A 56 70.22 24.89 6.25
CA SER A 56 69.95 23.54 6.78
C SER A 56 68.65 22.90 6.28
N LEU A 57 67.78 23.67 5.61
CA LEU A 57 66.45 23.23 5.15
C LEU A 57 66.47 22.13 4.07
N SER A 58 67.46 22.09 3.17
CA SER A 58 67.48 21.08 2.11
C SER A 58 67.75 19.66 2.63
N SER A 59 68.60 19.54 3.66
CA SER A 59 68.94 18.25 4.30
C SER A 59 67.83 17.73 5.22
N SER A 60 67.10 18.63 5.91
CA SER A 60 65.98 18.24 6.78
C SER A 60 64.71 17.91 5.98
N ASN A 61 64.49 18.54 4.82
CA ASN A 61 63.39 18.23 3.91
C ASN A 61 63.51 16.79 3.38
N HIS A 62 64.69 16.39 2.88
CA HIS A 62 64.93 15.02 2.39
C HIS A 62 64.77 13.96 3.50
N PHE A 63 65.23 14.24 4.71
CA PHE A 63 65.06 13.33 5.86
C PHE A 63 63.59 13.18 6.28
N SER A 64 62.82 14.26 6.20
CA SER A 64 61.40 14.27 6.59
C SER A 64 60.50 13.58 5.55
N ASN A 65 60.75 13.80 4.25
CA ASN A 65 60.03 13.12 3.16
C ASN A 65 60.37 11.62 3.09
N SER A 66 61.63 11.22 3.29
CA SER A 66 62.00 9.80 3.36
C SER A 66 61.38 9.07 4.56
N ARG A 67 61.29 9.75 5.72
CA ARG A 67 60.57 9.23 6.89
C ARG A 67 59.06 9.09 6.62
N LEU A 68 58.44 10.05 5.93
CA LEU A 68 57.04 9.97 5.53
C LEU A 68 56.77 8.78 4.59
N HIS A 69 57.65 8.55 3.61
CA HIS A 69 57.60 7.36 2.76
C HIS A 69 57.74 6.06 3.56
N GLY A 70 58.67 6.00 4.52
CA GLY A 70 58.84 4.85 5.40
C GLY A 70 57.59 4.56 6.26
N LEU A 71 56.92 5.59 6.76
CA LEU A 71 55.65 5.45 7.49
C LEU A 71 54.51 4.96 6.58
N CYS A 72 54.45 5.46 5.35
CA CYS A 72 53.46 5.01 4.36
C CYS A 72 53.69 3.54 3.97
N ALA A 73 54.94 3.13 3.76
CA ALA A 73 55.32 1.75 3.45
C ALA A 73 54.98 0.78 4.59
N ASN A 74 55.15 1.22 5.85
CA ASN A 74 54.82 0.45 7.04
C ASN A 74 53.34 0.53 7.44
N GLY A 75 52.50 1.21 6.64
CA GLY A 75 51.05 1.31 6.83
C GLY A 75 50.61 2.14 8.05
N LYS A 76 51.49 2.98 8.62
CA LYS A 76 51.19 3.79 9.81
C LYS A 76 50.53 5.12 9.46
N LEU A 77 49.24 5.07 9.15
CA LEU A 77 48.49 6.20 8.60
C LEU A 77 48.40 7.42 9.55
N GLU A 78 48.02 7.22 10.82
CA GLU A 78 47.85 8.34 11.77
C GLU A 78 49.17 9.06 12.07
N GLU A 79 50.28 8.33 12.18
CA GLU A 79 51.62 8.89 12.37
C GLU A 79 52.07 9.68 11.13
N ALA A 80 51.74 9.19 9.93
CA ALA A 80 52.06 9.86 8.67
C ALA A 80 51.27 11.16 8.48
N VAL A 81 49.97 11.19 8.80
CA VAL A 81 49.12 12.39 8.70
C VAL A 81 49.56 13.46 9.72
N LYS A 82 49.87 13.06 10.96
CA LYS A 82 50.44 13.96 11.98
C LYS A 82 51.80 14.53 11.56
N LEU A 83 52.64 13.72 10.91
CA LEU A 83 53.93 14.17 10.40
C LEU A 83 53.74 15.23 9.28
N VAL A 84 52.79 15.01 8.36
CA VAL A 84 52.47 15.99 7.30
C VAL A 84 51.88 17.28 7.87
N ALA A 85 51.00 17.19 8.88
CA ALA A 85 50.46 18.37 9.57
C ALA A 85 51.55 19.20 10.28
N SER A 86 52.50 18.53 10.95
CA SER A 86 53.63 19.21 11.61
C SER A 86 54.65 19.79 10.61
N MET A 87 54.89 19.12 9.49
CA MET A 87 55.72 19.66 8.39
C MET A 87 55.13 20.95 7.81
N ARG A 88 53.80 21.06 7.72
CA ARG A 88 53.11 22.29 7.31
C ARG A 88 53.34 23.44 8.29
N GLU A 89 53.21 23.20 9.59
CA GLU A 89 53.45 24.21 10.63
C GLU A 89 54.90 24.72 10.60
N LEU A 90 55.84 23.84 10.25
CA LEU A 90 57.27 24.14 10.13
C LEU A 90 57.68 24.69 8.75
N ARG A 91 56.74 24.88 7.80
CA ARG A 91 56.98 25.31 6.40
C ARG A 91 57.98 24.44 5.64
N VAL A 92 58.02 23.15 5.96
CA VAL A 92 58.81 22.12 5.26
C VAL A 92 58.03 21.66 4.03
N SER A 93 58.66 21.65 2.85
CA SER A 93 57.99 21.23 1.61
C SER A 93 57.84 19.70 1.57
N VAL A 94 56.61 19.24 1.34
CA VAL A 94 56.31 17.83 1.09
C VAL A 94 56.36 17.58 -0.40
N ASP A 95 57.13 16.58 -0.82
CA ASP A 95 57.29 16.23 -2.23
C ASP A 95 56.04 15.52 -2.76
N GLU A 96 55.73 15.65 -4.06
CA GLU A 96 54.53 15.06 -4.68
C GLU A 96 54.46 13.54 -4.49
N ASP A 97 55.60 12.83 -4.59
CA ASP A 97 55.70 11.38 -4.39
C ASP A 97 55.27 10.95 -2.98
N ALA A 98 55.60 11.75 -1.98
CA ALA A 98 55.27 11.48 -0.59
C ALA A 98 53.76 11.67 -0.34
N PHE A 99 53.15 12.67 -0.98
CA PHE A 99 51.69 12.81 -1.00
C PHE A 99 51.00 11.66 -1.74
N VAL A 100 51.51 11.22 -2.90
CA VAL A 100 50.93 10.08 -3.65
C VAL A 100 50.96 8.81 -2.79
N ALA A 101 52.06 8.53 -2.09
CA ALA A 101 52.18 7.39 -1.19
C ALA A 101 51.16 7.45 -0.04
N LEU A 102 50.95 8.64 0.54
CA LEU A 102 50.00 8.85 1.62
C LEU A 102 48.54 8.72 1.15
N VAL A 103 48.20 9.32 0.00
CA VAL A 103 46.86 9.24 -0.59
C VAL A 103 46.49 7.79 -0.92
N ARG A 104 47.43 7.02 -1.50
CA ARG A 104 47.24 5.58 -1.74
C ARG A 104 47.04 4.79 -0.44
N LEU A 105 47.70 5.19 0.66
CA LEU A 105 47.48 4.58 1.97
C LEU A 105 46.09 4.91 2.54
N CYS A 106 45.64 6.16 2.43
CA CYS A 106 44.28 6.57 2.79
C CYS A 106 43.23 5.80 1.99
N GLU A 107 43.45 5.64 0.69
CA GLU A 107 42.59 4.88 -0.21
C GLU A 107 42.49 3.41 0.19
N ARG A 108 43.63 2.75 0.49
CA ARG A 108 43.66 1.34 0.93
C ARG A 108 42.95 1.13 2.26
N ARG A 109 43.08 2.08 3.21
CA ARG A 109 42.45 2.00 4.54
C ARG A 109 41.01 2.54 4.59
N ARG A 110 40.50 3.12 3.50
CA ARG A 110 39.20 3.81 3.45
C ARG A 110 39.07 4.91 4.51
N ALA A 111 40.14 5.65 4.71
CA ALA A 111 40.25 6.72 5.72
C ALA A 111 39.71 8.04 5.16
N HIS A 112 38.42 8.30 5.37
CA HIS A 112 37.69 9.42 4.75
C HIS A 112 38.11 10.79 5.31
N GLU A 113 38.29 10.89 6.63
CA GLU A 113 38.61 12.16 7.31
C GLU A 113 40.06 12.54 7.05
N GLU A 114 40.97 11.59 7.22
CA GLU A 114 42.40 11.74 6.99
C GLU A 114 42.71 12.05 5.51
N GLY A 115 42.00 11.42 4.57
CA GLY A 115 42.15 11.74 3.14
C GLY A 115 41.73 13.18 2.80
N SER A 116 40.68 13.68 3.45
CA SER A 116 40.21 15.06 3.28
C SER A 116 41.17 16.07 3.93
N GLU A 117 41.75 15.72 5.08
CA GLU A 117 42.77 16.53 5.76
C GLU A 117 44.06 16.64 4.91
N VAL A 118 44.54 15.51 4.39
CA VAL A 118 45.71 15.46 3.49
C VAL A 118 45.46 16.29 2.23
N TYR A 119 44.24 16.23 1.68
CA TYR A 119 43.83 17.08 0.56
C TYR A 119 43.87 18.58 0.92
N GLY A 120 43.32 18.96 2.07
CA GLY A 120 43.37 20.35 2.56
C GLY A 120 44.81 20.86 2.76
N ILE A 121 45.73 20.01 3.21
CA ILE A 121 47.14 20.35 3.36
C ILE A 121 47.81 20.51 1.99
N ALA A 122 47.59 19.59 1.05
CA ALA A 122 48.10 19.66 -0.32
C ALA A 122 47.59 20.92 -1.05
N MET A 123 46.30 21.23 -0.94
CA MET A 123 45.69 22.41 -1.57
C MET A 123 46.19 23.74 -0.99
N SER A 124 46.69 23.75 0.25
CA SER A 124 47.26 24.94 0.88
C SER A 124 48.74 25.16 0.57
N SER A 125 49.44 24.11 0.14
CA SER A 125 50.88 24.11 -0.12
C SER A 125 51.22 24.21 -1.61
N MET A 126 50.30 23.81 -2.51
CA MET A 126 50.54 23.74 -3.96
C MET A 126 49.55 24.61 -4.74
N SER A 127 50.05 25.36 -5.73
CA SER A 127 49.22 26.24 -6.58
C SER A 127 48.51 25.50 -7.73
N SER A 128 49.11 24.43 -8.24
CA SER A 128 48.57 23.51 -9.25
C SER A 128 48.99 22.07 -8.93
N LEU A 129 48.11 21.10 -9.17
CA LEU A 129 48.41 19.67 -8.97
C LEU A 129 49.00 19.07 -10.24
N GLY A 130 50.14 18.37 -10.12
CA GLY A 130 50.66 17.49 -11.18
C GLY A 130 49.71 16.33 -11.50
N VAL A 131 49.91 15.69 -12.66
CA VAL A 131 49.01 14.64 -13.18
C VAL A 131 48.95 13.44 -12.22
N GLU A 132 50.10 12.98 -11.70
CA GLU A 132 50.16 11.79 -10.84
C GLU A 132 49.46 11.99 -9.50
N LEU A 133 49.73 13.11 -8.83
CA LEU A 133 49.10 13.45 -7.56
C LEU A 133 47.60 13.75 -7.73
N GLY A 134 47.22 14.47 -8.79
CA GLY A 134 45.83 14.72 -9.14
C GLY A 134 45.05 13.42 -9.39
N ASN A 135 45.63 12.49 -10.15
CA ASN A 135 45.03 11.17 -10.41
C ASN A 135 44.86 10.32 -9.15
N ALA A 136 45.82 10.37 -8.21
CA ALA A 136 45.71 9.70 -6.93
C ALA A 136 44.55 10.25 -6.08
N PHE A 137 44.43 11.58 -5.97
CA PHE A 137 43.31 12.21 -5.26
C PHE A 137 41.96 11.94 -5.93
N LEU A 138 41.88 11.99 -7.26
CA LEU A 138 40.66 11.68 -8.01
C LEU A 138 40.18 10.26 -7.72
N ALA A 139 41.07 9.26 -7.81
CA ALA A 139 40.73 7.87 -7.54
C ALA A 139 40.23 7.67 -6.10
N MET A 140 40.92 8.29 -5.13
CA MET A 140 40.52 8.25 -3.72
C MET A 140 39.12 8.85 -3.49
N PHE A 141 38.88 10.08 -3.94
CA PHE A 141 37.60 10.77 -3.72
C PHE A 141 36.42 10.09 -4.43
N VAL A 142 36.64 9.60 -5.66
CA VAL A 142 35.61 8.83 -6.38
C VAL A 142 35.27 7.54 -5.63
N ARG A 143 36.25 6.82 -5.07
CA ARG A 143 36.00 5.64 -4.23
C ARG A 143 35.30 5.97 -2.93
N PHE A 144 35.56 7.14 -2.35
CA PHE A 144 34.90 7.61 -1.13
C PHE A 144 33.47 8.10 -1.35
N GLY A 145 33.01 8.21 -2.60
CA GLY A 145 31.69 8.73 -2.92
C GLY A 145 31.62 10.25 -3.04
N ASN A 146 32.73 10.98 -2.85
CA ASN A 146 32.73 12.44 -2.82
C ASN A 146 33.11 13.03 -4.19
N LEU A 147 32.10 13.23 -5.05
CA LEU A 147 32.31 13.79 -6.40
C LEU A 147 32.60 15.29 -6.41
N VAL A 148 32.23 16.03 -5.35
CA VAL A 148 32.43 17.48 -5.28
C VAL A 148 33.93 17.78 -5.16
N ASP A 149 34.60 17.11 -4.24
CA ASP A 149 36.05 17.28 -4.08
C ASP A 149 36.81 16.69 -5.27
N ALA A 150 36.35 15.56 -5.83
CA ALA A 150 36.90 15.03 -7.08
C ALA A 150 36.81 16.05 -8.24
N TRP A 151 35.69 16.75 -8.40
CA TRP A 151 35.54 17.81 -9.40
C TRP A 151 36.50 18.98 -9.16
N TYR A 152 36.71 19.37 -7.89
CA TYR A 152 37.62 20.46 -7.55
C TYR A 152 39.09 20.08 -7.80
N VAL A 153 39.50 18.85 -7.45
CA VAL A 153 40.80 18.28 -7.84
C VAL A 153 40.96 18.34 -9.35
N PHE A 154 39.98 17.85 -10.10
CA PHE A 154 40.02 17.84 -11.56
C PHE A 154 40.15 19.26 -12.15
N GLY A 155 39.52 20.27 -11.53
CA GLY A 155 39.64 21.68 -11.93
C GLY A 155 41.02 22.29 -11.67
N LYS A 156 41.74 21.81 -10.67
CA LYS A 156 43.05 22.34 -10.21
C LYS A 156 44.27 21.70 -10.87
N MET A 157 44.09 20.63 -11.63
CA MET A 157 45.16 19.99 -12.41
C MET A 157 45.62 20.90 -13.56
N SER A 158 46.93 21.01 -13.76
CA SER A 158 47.53 21.75 -14.88
C SER A 158 47.27 21.04 -16.21
N GLU A 159 47.49 19.73 -16.23
CA GLU A 159 47.22 18.83 -17.36
C GLU A 159 46.32 17.68 -16.91
N ARG A 160 45.54 17.11 -17.84
CA ARG A 160 44.60 16.01 -17.58
C ARG A 160 44.83 14.94 -18.62
N ASP A 161 45.26 13.76 -18.18
CA ASP A 161 45.47 12.62 -19.04
C ASP A 161 44.17 11.80 -19.19
N LEU A 162 44.21 10.78 -20.05
CA LEU A 162 43.07 9.90 -20.28
C LEU A 162 42.57 9.23 -18.98
N PHE A 163 43.48 8.92 -18.06
CA PHE A 163 43.13 8.34 -16.77
C PHE A 163 42.32 9.32 -15.92
N SER A 164 42.72 10.60 -15.82
CA SER A 164 41.96 11.63 -15.11
C SER A 164 40.51 11.70 -15.59
N TRP A 165 40.31 11.69 -16.91
CA TRP A 165 38.98 11.71 -17.53
C TRP A 165 38.19 10.43 -17.26
N ASN A 166 38.80 9.25 -17.45
CA ASN A 166 38.14 7.96 -17.24
C ASN A 166 37.69 7.75 -15.79
N VAL A 167 38.52 8.12 -14.80
CA VAL A 167 38.18 8.04 -13.38
C VAL A 167 36.98 8.91 -13.05
N LEU A 168 36.95 10.14 -13.57
CA LEU A 168 35.88 11.08 -13.29
C LEU A 168 34.57 10.66 -13.97
N VAL A 169 34.61 10.36 -15.28
CA VAL A 169 33.44 9.88 -16.04
C VAL A 169 32.88 8.60 -15.40
N GLY A 170 33.75 7.64 -15.08
CA GLY A 170 33.36 6.39 -14.42
C GLY A 170 32.81 6.60 -13.01
N GLY A 171 33.34 7.56 -12.25
CA GLY A 171 32.87 7.94 -10.92
C GLY A 171 31.45 8.50 -10.93
N TYR A 172 31.19 9.48 -11.80
CA TYR A 172 29.85 10.04 -11.99
C TYR A 172 28.87 8.97 -12.49
N ALA A 173 29.26 8.14 -13.46
CA ALA A 173 28.43 7.06 -13.98
C ALA A 173 28.09 6.00 -12.93
N LYS A 174 29.03 5.62 -12.05
CA LYS A 174 28.79 4.63 -10.97
C LYS A 174 27.84 5.15 -9.89
N GLN A 175 27.82 6.45 -9.63
CA GLN A 175 26.92 7.06 -8.64
C GLN A 175 25.55 7.44 -9.19
N GLY A 176 25.31 7.26 -10.50
CA GLY A 176 24.02 7.52 -11.13
C GLY A 176 23.85 8.93 -11.72
N TYR A 177 24.91 9.75 -11.74
CA TYR A 177 24.93 11.07 -12.38
C TYR A 177 25.23 10.92 -13.89
N PHE A 178 24.29 10.31 -14.61
CA PHE A 178 24.52 9.84 -15.98
C PHE A 178 24.63 10.97 -17.01
N ASP A 179 23.83 12.04 -16.90
CA ASP A 179 23.87 13.18 -17.81
C ASP A 179 25.17 14.00 -17.64
N GLU A 180 25.61 14.19 -16.40
CA GLU A 180 26.88 14.85 -16.09
C GLU A 180 28.06 14.05 -16.63
N ALA A 181 28.06 12.72 -16.44
CA ALA A 181 29.08 11.84 -17.01
C ALA A 181 29.15 11.92 -18.55
N MET A 182 27.99 12.00 -19.24
CA MET A 182 27.95 12.20 -20.69
C MET A 182 28.48 13.56 -21.11
N CYS A 183 28.16 14.63 -20.37
CA CYS A 183 28.72 15.95 -20.62
C CYS A 183 30.25 15.94 -20.49
N LEU A 184 30.81 15.23 -19.52
CA LEU A 184 32.25 15.07 -19.35
C LEU A 184 32.89 14.31 -20.52
N TYR A 185 32.24 13.27 -21.02
CA TYR A 185 32.70 12.56 -22.21
C TYR A 185 32.74 13.46 -23.45
N HIS A 186 31.68 14.23 -23.71
CA HIS A 186 31.67 15.19 -24.82
C HIS A 186 32.74 16.27 -24.66
N ARG A 187 32.97 16.74 -23.43
CA ARG A 187 34.03 17.71 -23.14
C ARG A 187 35.43 17.13 -23.39
N MET A 188 35.66 15.87 -23.01
CA MET A 188 36.89 15.14 -23.30
C MET A 188 37.15 15.06 -24.81
N LEU A 189 36.11 14.77 -25.61
CA LEU A 189 36.21 14.77 -27.08
C LEU A 189 36.47 16.17 -27.66
N TRP A 190 35.86 17.21 -27.07
CA TRP A 190 35.95 18.59 -27.57
C TRP A 190 37.31 19.25 -27.32
N VAL A 191 37.95 18.98 -26.17
CA VAL A 191 39.24 19.58 -25.81
C VAL A 191 40.34 19.26 -26.82
N GLY A 192 40.23 18.15 -27.56
CA GLY A 192 41.14 17.78 -28.64
C GLY A 192 42.53 17.41 -28.13
N GLY A 193 42.86 16.12 -28.10
CA GLY A 193 44.17 15.62 -27.64
C GLY A 193 44.11 14.34 -26.83
N VAL A 194 42.93 13.97 -26.32
CA VAL A 194 42.68 12.73 -25.57
C VAL A 194 41.76 11.83 -26.38
N ARG A 195 42.21 10.61 -26.68
CA ARG A 195 41.41 9.62 -27.43
C ARG A 195 40.77 8.63 -26.45
N PRO A 196 39.46 8.33 -26.59
CA PRO A 196 38.81 7.26 -25.81
C PRO A 196 39.55 5.93 -25.97
N ASP A 197 39.62 5.14 -24.90
CA ASP A 197 40.19 3.79 -24.89
C ASP A 197 39.16 2.73 -24.47
N VAL A 198 39.65 1.49 -24.34
CA VAL A 198 38.89 0.31 -23.89
C VAL A 198 38.22 0.52 -22.52
N TYR A 199 38.75 1.41 -21.67
CA TYR A 199 38.18 1.71 -20.35
C TYR A 199 37.17 2.87 -20.38
N THR A 200 37.30 3.79 -21.35
CA THR A 200 36.35 4.90 -21.55
C THR A 200 34.97 4.38 -21.95
N PHE A 201 34.88 3.51 -22.96
CA PHE A 201 33.59 3.10 -23.53
C PHE A 201 32.67 2.40 -22.54
N PRO A 202 33.10 1.44 -21.70
CA PRO A 202 32.24 0.84 -20.69
C PRO A 202 31.67 1.85 -19.67
N CYS A 203 32.42 2.90 -19.34
CA CYS A 203 31.95 3.97 -18.46
C CYS A 203 30.83 4.80 -19.10
N VAL A 204 30.97 5.13 -20.38
CA VAL A 204 30.01 5.94 -21.15
C VAL A 204 28.79 5.11 -21.58
N LEU A 205 28.98 3.85 -21.98
CA LEU A 205 27.86 2.96 -22.31
C LEU A 205 26.97 2.67 -21.09
N ARG A 206 27.57 2.63 -19.88
CA ARG A 206 26.82 2.51 -18.63
C ARG A 206 25.85 3.68 -18.42
N THR A 207 26.19 4.91 -18.84
CA THR A 207 25.27 6.06 -18.68
C THR A 207 24.08 5.93 -19.62
N CYS A 208 24.30 5.49 -20.86
CA CYS A 208 23.27 5.25 -21.86
C CYS A 208 22.33 4.09 -21.48
N GLY A 209 22.84 3.07 -20.77
CA GLY A 209 22.01 2.01 -20.19
C GLY A 209 21.36 2.39 -18.86
N GLY A 210 21.93 3.35 -18.13
CA GLY A 210 21.42 3.82 -16.83
C GLY A 210 20.21 4.74 -16.96
N ILE A 211 20.24 5.65 -17.94
CA ILE A 211 19.07 6.34 -18.47
C ILE A 211 18.81 5.74 -19.84
N PRO A 212 17.83 4.82 -20.02
CA PRO A 212 17.59 4.14 -21.29
C PRO A 212 17.41 5.12 -22.47
N ASP A 213 18.52 5.47 -23.11
CA ASP A 213 18.63 6.42 -24.21
C ASP A 213 19.35 5.74 -25.37
N LEU A 214 18.54 5.07 -26.19
CA LEU A 214 19.00 4.29 -27.33
C LEU A 214 19.68 5.17 -28.39
N ALA A 215 19.31 6.45 -28.51
CA ALA A 215 19.89 7.35 -29.50
C ALA A 215 21.35 7.65 -29.15
N ARG A 216 21.61 8.10 -27.91
CA ARG A 216 22.97 8.33 -27.41
C ARG A 216 23.80 7.04 -27.39
N GLY A 217 23.19 5.92 -27.00
CA GLY A 217 23.85 4.61 -27.03
C GLY A 217 24.35 4.23 -28.42
N ARG A 218 23.55 4.50 -29.47
CA ARG A 218 23.95 4.26 -30.87
C ARG A 218 25.06 5.21 -31.34
N GLU A 219 25.03 6.48 -30.94
CA GLU A 219 26.13 7.44 -31.23
C GLU A 219 27.45 6.96 -30.63
N VAL A 220 27.43 6.51 -29.36
CA VAL A 220 28.62 5.97 -28.69
C VAL A 220 29.08 4.67 -29.35
N HIS A 221 28.17 3.80 -29.80
CA HIS A 221 28.53 2.60 -30.58
C HIS A 221 29.21 2.96 -31.91
N VAL A 222 28.76 4.01 -32.61
CA VAL A 222 29.46 4.51 -33.81
C VAL A 222 30.88 4.98 -33.45
N HIS A 223 31.07 5.60 -32.29
CA HIS A 223 32.42 5.93 -31.81
C HIS A 223 33.26 4.68 -31.55
N VAL A 224 32.72 3.63 -30.91
CA VAL A 224 33.43 2.35 -30.70
C VAL A 224 33.99 1.82 -32.03
N VAL A 225 33.15 1.78 -33.07
CA VAL A 225 33.55 1.32 -34.41
C VAL A 225 34.56 2.27 -35.05
N ARG A 226 34.34 3.59 -34.93
CA ARG A 226 35.24 4.60 -35.51
C ARG A 226 36.65 4.55 -34.92
N TYR A 227 36.77 4.20 -33.64
CA TYR A 227 38.05 4.10 -32.94
C TYR A 227 38.67 2.69 -32.97
N GLY A 228 38.00 1.69 -33.58
CA GLY A 228 38.55 0.35 -33.78
C GLY A 228 38.42 -0.60 -32.59
N TYR A 229 37.42 -0.40 -31.72
CA TYR A 229 37.22 -1.20 -30.50
C TYR A 229 36.06 -2.20 -30.61
N GLU A 230 35.60 -2.51 -31.83
CA GLU A 230 34.48 -3.42 -32.09
C GLU A 230 34.78 -4.91 -31.83
N LEU A 231 36.05 -5.27 -31.60
CA LEU A 231 36.48 -6.63 -31.27
C LEU A 231 36.89 -6.80 -29.80
N GLU A 232 36.95 -5.72 -29.03
CA GLU A 232 37.37 -5.75 -27.62
C GLU A 232 36.23 -6.27 -26.74
N ILE A 233 36.44 -7.43 -26.11
CA ILE A 233 35.39 -8.18 -25.38
C ILE A 233 34.72 -7.32 -24.31
N ASP A 234 35.47 -6.55 -23.53
CA ASP A 234 34.93 -5.69 -22.46
C ASP A 234 34.03 -4.57 -23.01
N VAL A 235 34.40 -3.98 -24.14
CA VAL A 235 33.63 -2.92 -24.81
C VAL A 235 32.35 -3.51 -25.41
N VAL A 236 32.47 -4.67 -26.05
CA VAL A 236 31.34 -5.36 -26.68
C VAL A 236 30.35 -5.89 -25.63
N ASN A 237 30.81 -6.40 -24.50
CA ASN A 237 29.97 -6.78 -23.35
C ASN A 237 29.20 -5.57 -22.78
N ALA A 238 29.86 -4.40 -22.72
CA ALA A 238 29.20 -3.16 -22.33
C ALA A 238 28.17 -2.68 -23.37
N LEU A 239 28.42 -2.89 -24.67
CA LEU A 239 27.45 -2.61 -25.74
C LEU A 239 26.22 -3.50 -25.64
N ILE A 240 26.40 -4.82 -25.44
CA ILE A 240 25.30 -5.78 -25.24
C ILE A 240 24.44 -5.30 -24.07
N THR A 241 25.06 -5.03 -22.92
CA THR A 241 24.36 -4.57 -21.71
C THR A 241 23.61 -3.25 -21.94
N MET A 242 24.21 -2.29 -22.66
CA MET A 242 23.56 -1.02 -22.99
C MET A 242 22.32 -1.22 -23.86
N TYR A 243 22.42 -2.01 -24.94
CA TYR A 243 21.29 -2.30 -25.82
C TYR A 243 20.16 -3.03 -25.11
N VAL A 244 20.51 -4.03 -24.28
CA VAL A 244 19.57 -4.76 -23.42
C VAL A 244 18.81 -3.81 -22.49
N LYS A 245 19.51 -2.92 -21.78
CA LYS A 245 18.88 -1.95 -20.86
C LYS A 245 18.05 -0.89 -21.58
N CYS A 246 18.39 -0.59 -22.83
CA CYS A 246 17.59 0.26 -23.71
C CYS A 246 16.35 -0.44 -24.30
N GLY A 247 16.21 -1.76 -24.12
CA GLY A 247 15.12 -2.57 -24.66
C GLY A 247 15.31 -3.00 -26.12
N ASP A 248 16.45 -2.72 -26.75
CA ASP A 248 16.75 -3.12 -28.14
C ASP A 248 17.57 -4.43 -28.17
N VAL A 249 16.94 -5.50 -27.68
CA VAL A 249 17.55 -6.84 -27.55
C VAL A 249 18.00 -7.41 -28.91
N LYS A 250 17.34 -7.02 -30.01
CA LYS A 250 17.72 -7.44 -31.36
C LYS A 250 19.11 -6.92 -31.75
N SER A 251 19.38 -5.65 -31.48
CA SER A 251 20.71 -5.07 -31.71
C SER A 251 21.76 -5.69 -30.78
N ALA A 252 21.40 -5.93 -29.50
CA ALA A 252 22.27 -6.66 -28.58
C ALA A 252 22.65 -8.04 -29.11
N ARG A 253 21.66 -8.77 -29.65
CA ARG A 253 21.88 -10.09 -30.24
C ARG A 253 22.80 -10.05 -31.45
N LEU A 254 22.61 -9.07 -32.33
CA LEU A 254 23.47 -8.89 -33.51
C LEU A 254 24.92 -8.62 -33.11
N VAL A 255 25.13 -7.80 -32.08
CA VAL A 255 26.46 -7.51 -31.53
C VAL A 255 27.08 -8.80 -30.96
N PHE A 256 26.31 -9.56 -30.18
CA PHE A 256 26.73 -10.85 -29.61
C PHE A 256 27.09 -11.88 -30.70
N ASP A 257 26.30 -11.99 -31.77
CA ASP A 257 26.54 -12.95 -32.86
C ASP A 257 27.79 -12.60 -33.70
N ARG A 258 28.19 -11.32 -33.74
CA ARG A 258 29.40 -10.87 -34.44
C ARG A 258 30.69 -11.06 -33.64
N MET A 259 30.62 -11.41 -32.36
CA MET A 259 31.80 -11.64 -31.53
C MET A 259 32.60 -12.86 -32.02
N PRO A 260 33.91 -12.72 -32.35
CA PRO A 260 34.75 -13.85 -32.74
C PRO A 260 35.02 -14.83 -31.58
N ARG A 261 35.19 -14.29 -30.37
CA ARG A 261 35.29 -15.04 -29.11
C ARG A 261 34.30 -14.46 -28.11
N ARG A 262 33.59 -15.35 -27.41
CA ARG A 262 32.64 -15.02 -26.35
C ARG A 262 33.17 -15.59 -25.06
N ASP A 263 33.24 -14.77 -24.04
CA ASP A 263 33.51 -15.20 -22.67
C ASP A 263 32.19 -15.44 -21.93
N LEU A 264 32.29 -15.97 -20.71
CA LEU A 264 31.14 -16.23 -19.85
C LEU A 264 30.32 -14.96 -19.59
N ILE A 265 30.98 -13.79 -19.51
CA ILE A 265 30.32 -12.48 -19.34
C ILE A 265 29.44 -12.16 -20.56
N SER A 266 29.93 -12.43 -21.78
CA SER A 266 29.17 -12.24 -23.02
C SER A 266 27.87 -13.05 -23.01
N TRP A 267 27.96 -14.33 -22.65
CA TRP A 267 26.83 -15.25 -22.57
C TRP A 267 25.84 -14.81 -21.49
N ASN A 268 26.33 -14.49 -20.29
CA ASN A 268 25.50 -14.05 -19.17
C ASN A 268 24.79 -12.73 -19.47
N ALA A 269 25.48 -11.76 -20.07
CA ALA A 269 24.88 -10.47 -20.45
C ALA A 269 23.73 -10.65 -21.44
N MET A 270 23.87 -11.58 -22.40
CA MET A 270 22.82 -11.83 -23.39
C MET A 270 21.66 -12.66 -22.81
N ILE A 271 21.95 -13.73 -22.07
CA ILE A 271 20.94 -14.61 -21.43
C ILE A 271 20.09 -13.80 -20.44
N SER A 272 20.75 -13.12 -19.48
CA SER A 272 20.04 -12.24 -18.53
C SER A 272 19.30 -11.13 -19.26
N GLY A 273 19.87 -10.58 -20.34
CA GLY A 273 19.23 -9.53 -21.11
C GLY A 273 17.95 -9.93 -21.82
N TYR A 274 17.87 -11.18 -22.31
CA TYR A 274 16.62 -11.75 -22.81
C TYR A 274 15.57 -11.85 -21.69
N PHE A 275 15.96 -12.35 -20.51
CA PHE A 275 15.05 -12.51 -19.38
C PHE A 275 14.54 -11.18 -18.81
N GLU A 276 15.42 -10.18 -18.64
CA GLU A 276 15.08 -8.83 -18.18
C GLU A 276 14.06 -8.13 -19.10
N ASN A 277 14.04 -8.48 -20.39
CA ASN A 277 13.12 -7.95 -21.39
C ASN A 277 11.89 -8.85 -21.65
N GLY A 278 11.70 -9.91 -20.85
CA GLY A 278 10.55 -10.83 -20.94
C GLY A 278 10.62 -11.85 -22.09
N MET A 279 11.74 -11.92 -22.82
CA MET A 279 11.97 -12.85 -23.93
C MET A 279 12.53 -14.18 -23.42
N CYS A 280 11.74 -14.87 -22.59
CA CYS A 280 12.24 -15.99 -21.81
C CYS A 280 12.57 -17.24 -22.65
N TYR A 281 11.84 -17.48 -23.74
CA TYR A 281 12.12 -18.64 -24.62
C TYR A 281 13.45 -18.48 -25.33
N GLU A 282 13.73 -17.31 -25.90
CA GLU A 282 14.98 -17.01 -26.61
C GLU A 282 16.19 -17.06 -25.66
N GLY A 283 16.02 -16.60 -24.41
CA GLY A 283 17.06 -16.72 -23.39
C GLY A 283 17.36 -18.17 -23.01
N LEU A 284 16.33 -19.02 -22.90
CA LEU A 284 16.50 -20.46 -22.65
C LEU A 284 17.11 -21.20 -23.83
N GLU A 285 16.70 -20.88 -25.07
CA GLU A 285 17.36 -21.39 -26.28
C GLU A 285 18.84 -21.05 -26.29
N LEU A 286 19.20 -19.82 -25.91
CA LEU A 286 20.60 -19.42 -25.82
C LEU A 286 21.36 -20.15 -24.72
N PHE A 287 20.73 -20.40 -23.57
CA PHE A 287 21.28 -21.24 -22.50
C PHE A 287 21.53 -22.68 -22.96
N PHE A 288 20.59 -23.30 -23.68
CA PHE A 288 20.79 -24.63 -24.23
C PHE A 288 21.88 -24.66 -25.31
N ALA A 289 21.99 -23.61 -26.13
CA ALA A 289 23.08 -23.46 -27.09
C ALA A 289 24.45 -23.32 -26.42
N MET A 290 24.55 -22.52 -25.34
CA MET A 290 25.75 -22.39 -24.51
C MET A 290 26.22 -23.77 -24.01
N ARG A 291 25.29 -24.59 -23.50
CA ARG A 291 25.57 -25.96 -23.05
C ARG A 291 25.95 -26.89 -24.20
N GLY A 292 25.29 -26.77 -25.35
CA GLY A 292 25.62 -27.53 -26.55
C GLY A 292 27.03 -27.26 -27.10
N LEU A 293 27.58 -26.07 -26.81
CA LEU A 293 28.95 -25.68 -27.13
C LEU A 293 29.96 -25.99 -26.01
N SER A 294 29.56 -26.76 -25.00
CA SER A 294 30.39 -27.13 -23.84
C SER A 294 30.94 -25.94 -23.06
N VAL A 295 30.20 -24.82 -23.03
CA VAL A 295 30.48 -23.71 -22.12
C VAL A 295 29.70 -23.94 -20.85
N ASP A 296 30.40 -24.18 -19.74
CA ASP A 296 29.75 -24.48 -18.46
C ASP A 296 29.06 -23.23 -17.88
N PRO A 297 27.77 -23.32 -17.53
CA PRO A 297 27.05 -22.26 -16.82
C PRO A 297 27.72 -21.96 -15.48
N ASP A 298 27.72 -20.69 -15.08
CA ASP A 298 28.11 -20.28 -13.73
C ASP A 298 26.89 -20.01 -12.83
N LEU A 299 27.15 -19.60 -11.59
CA LEU A 299 26.13 -19.27 -10.61
C LEU A 299 25.17 -18.17 -11.11
N MET A 300 25.70 -17.15 -11.79
CA MET A 300 24.91 -16.06 -12.37
C MET A 300 24.02 -16.55 -13.52
N THR A 301 24.53 -17.42 -14.38
CA THR A 301 23.74 -18.08 -15.42
C THR A 301 22.58 -18.84 -14.80
N MET A 302 22.87 -19.69 -13.82
CA MET A 302 21.87 -20.57 -13.21
C MET A 302 20.78 -19.79 -12.47
N THR A 303 21.15 -18.78 -11.68
CA THR A 303 20.18 -17.90 -11.01
C THR A 303 19.30 -17.17 -12.03
N SER A 304 19.87 -16.63 -13.11
CA SER A 304 19.10 -15.95 -14.16
C SER A 304 18.09 -16.88 -14.86
N VAL A 305 18.51 -18.13 -15.15
CA VAL A 305 17.68 -19.16 -15.80
C VAL A 305 16.55 -19.61 -14.87
N ILE A 306 16.80 -19.76 -13.57
CA ILE A 306 15.76 -20.09 -12.58
C ILE A 306 14.73 -18.96 -12.47
N SER A 307 15.19 -17.71 -12.40
CA SER A 307 14.31 -16.53 -12.41
C SER A 307 13.50 -16.40 -13.71
N ALA A 308 14.04 -16.84 -14.85
CA ALA A 308 13.26 -16.89 -16.09
C ALA A 308 12.14 -17.93 -16.04
N CYS A 309 12.37 -19.08 -15.39
CA CYS A 309 11.33 -20.10 -15.20
C CYS A 309 10.20 -19.61 -14.29
N GLU A 310 10.55 -18.82 -13.28
CA GLU A 310 9.58 -18.10 -12.45
C GLU A 310 8.69 -17.19 -13.31
N LEU A 311 9.29 -16.35 -14.18
CA LEU A 311 8.55 -15.45 -15.07
C LEU A 311 7.65 -16.19 -16.07
N LEU A 312 8.06 -17.35 -16.55
CA LEU A 312 7.28 -18.20 -17.45
C LEU A 312 6.14 -18.94 -16.74
N GLY A 313 6.24 -19.16 -15.43
CA GLY A 313 5.27 -19.96 -14.66
C GLY A 313 5.22 -21.44 -15.05
N ASP A 314 6.20 -21.95 -15.81
CA ASP A 314 6.25 -23.35 -16.23
C ASP A 314 6.93 -24.22 -15.17
N GLY A 315 6.10 -24.82 -14.30
CA GLY A 315 6.56 -25.72 -13.23
C GLY A 315 7.15 -27.05 -13.73
N ARG A 316 7.08 -27.41 -15.02
CA ARG A 316 7.80 -28.57 -15.57
C ARG A 316 9.24 -28.19 -15.89
N LEU A 317 9.41 -27.11 -16.64
CA LEU A 317 10.73 -26.57 -16.96
C LEU A 317 11.53 -26.24 -15.68
N GLY A 318 10.87 -25.62 -14.68
CA GLY A 318 11.50 -25.35 -13.39
C GLY A 318 11.98 -26.62 -12.65
N ARG A 319 11.28 -27.75 -12.80
CA ARG A 319 11.71 -29.05 -12.25
C ARG A 319 12.89 -29.65 -13.02
N ASP A 320 12.90 -29.50 -14.34
CA ASP A 320 14.02 -29.99 -15.17
C ASP A 320 15.31 -29.23 -14.85
N ILE A 321 15.21 -27.90 -14.68
CA ILE A 321 16.34 -27.06 -14.25
C ILE A 321 16.76 -27.35 -12.82
N HIS A 322 15.82 -27.59 -11.89
CA HIS A 322 16.16 -28.05 -10.55
C HIS A 322 16.92 -29.40 -10.57
N GLY A 323 16.50 -30.34 -11.42
CA GLY A 323 17.24 -31.58 -11.66
C GLY A 323 18.68 -31.33 -12.13
N TYR A 324 18.86 -30.38 -13.05
CA TYR A 324 20.18 -29.97 -13.53
C TYR A 324 21.04 -29.30 -12.44
N VAL A 325 20.44 -28.45 -11.59
CA VAL A 325 21.11 -27.82 -10.44
C VAL A 325 21.66 -28.88 -9.49
N ILE A 326 20.89 -29.94 -9.23
CA ILE A 326 21.32 -31.07 -8.39
C ILE A 326 22.45 -31.85 -9.08
N SER A 327 22.28 -32.22 -10.35
CA SER A 327 23.28 -33.04 -11.06
C SER A 327 24.62 -32.33 -11.27
N SER A 328 24.61 -31.00 -11.34
CA SER A 328 25.79 -30.18 -11.61
C SER A 328 26.44 -29.62 -10.34
N GLY A 329 25.94 -29.97 -9.15
CA GLY A 329 26.53 -29.56 -7.87
C GLY A 329 26.20 -28.12 -7.41
N PHE A 330 25.35 -27.38 -8.12
CA PHE A 330 24.94 -26.02 -7.74
C PHE A 330 24.01 -25.98 -6.52
N ALA A 331 23.42 -27.12 -6.13
CA ALA A 331 22.51 -27.23 -4.99
C ALA A 331 23.18 -26.96 -3.62
N VAL A 332 24.50 -26.79 -3.57
CA VAL A 332 25.24 -26.38 -2.36
C VAL A 332 25.16 -24.86 -2.14
N ASP A 333 24.96 -24.09 -3.20
CA ASP A 333 24.96 -22.64 -3.12
C ASP A 333 23.62 -22.08 -2.62
N ILE A 334 23.69 -21.20 -1.63
CA ILE A 334 22.53 -20.59 -0.97
C ILE A 334 21.74 -19.71 -1.95
N SER A 335 22.41 -18.98 -2.85
CA SER A 335 21.74 -18.07 -3.79
C SER A 335 20.90 -18.84 -4.82
N VAL A 336 21.40 -19.97 -5.33
CA VAL A 336 20.65 -20.85 -6.23
C VAL A 336 19.49 -21.51 -5.50
N CYS A 337 19.69 -21.97 -4.27
CA CYS A 337 18.60 -22.50 -3.45
C CYS A 337 17.51 -21.45 -3.17
N ASN A 338 17.88 -20.19 -2.90
CA ASN A 338 16.93 -19.09 -2.72
C ASN A 338 16.14 -18.82 -4.01
N SER A 339 16.81 -18.76 -5.17
CA SER A 339 16.14 -18.61 -6.47
C SER A 339 15.19 -19.78 -6.78
N LEU A 340 15.60 -21.03 -6.50
CA LEU A 340 14.73 -22.21 -6.68
C LEU A 340 13.51 -22.18 -5.76
N THR A 341 13.72 -21.78 -4.50
CA THR A 341 12.65 -21.64 -3.52
C THR A 341 11.64 -20.59 -3.99
N GLN A 342 12.11 -19.42 -4.44
CA GLN A 342 11.29 -18.36 -4.99
C GLN A 342 10.48 -18.82 -6.22
N MET A 343 11.13 -19.52 -7.16
CA MET A 343 10.49 -20.07 -8.36
C MET A 343 9.34 -21.02 -8.00
N TYR A 344 9.56 -21.96 -7.07
CA TYR A 344 8.49 -22.88 -6.66
C TYR A 344 7.34 -22.18 -5.94
N LEU A 345 7.61 -21.14 -5.15
CA LEU A 345 6.59 -20.34 -4.47
C LEU A 345 5.72 -19.59 -5.46
N TYR A 346 6.30 -18.95 -6.48
CA TYR A 346 5.52 -18.26 -7.53
C TYR A 346 4.77 -19.22 -8.45
N ALA A 347 5.31 -20.42 -8.69
CA ALA A 347 4.61 -21.49 -9.40
C ALA A 347 3.45 -22.13 -8.58
N GLY A 348 3.17 -21.64 -7.37
CA GLY A 348 2.14 -22.18 -6.47
C GLY A 348 2.51 -23.52 -5.81
N SER A 349 3.72 -24.03 -6.07
CA SER A 349 4.21 -25.33 -5.60
C SER A 349 5.00 -25.21 -4.30
N TRP A 350 4.41 -24.55 -3.29
CA TRP A 350 5.08 -24.25 -2.01
C TRP A 350 5.62 -25.48 -1.26
N ARG A 351 5.08 -26.68 -1.50
CA ARG A 351 5.59 -27.95 -0.93
C ARG A 351 6.98 -28.31 -1.45
N GLU A 352 7.26 -28.03 -2.72
CA GLU A 352 8.58 -28.26 -3.29
C GLU A 352 9.57 -27.21 -2.79
N ALA A 353 9.10 -25.96 -2.59
CA ALA A 353 9.89 -24.92 -1.94
C ALA A 353 10.29 -25.31 -0.51
N GLU A 354 9.39 -25.88 0.29
CA GLU A 354 9.70 -26.43 1.63
C GLU A 354 10.78 -27.52 1.59
N LYS A 355 10.77 -28.39 0.56
CA LYS A 355 11.81 -29.43 0.40
C LYS A 355 13.16 -28.82 0.07
N VAL A 356 13.22 -27.81 -0.80
CA VAL A 356 14.46 -27.10 -1.11
C VAL A 356 14.98 -26.42 0.15
N PHE A 357 14.13 -25.65 0.83
CA PHE A 357 14.47 -24.91 2.03
C PHE A 357 14.96 -25.80 3.19
N SER A 358 14.28 -26.94 3.44
CA SER A 358 14.68 -27.88 4.50
C SER A 358 16.02 -28.56 4.23
N ARG A 359 16.39 -28.76 2.95
CA ARG A 359 17.68 -29.35 2.56
C ARG A 359 18.86 -28.37 2.64
N MET A 360 18.62 -27.07 2.80
CA MET A 360 19.69 -26.07 2.93
C MET A 360 20.42 -26.23 4.27
N GLU A 361 21.73 -26.51 4.23
CA GLU A 361 22.58 -26.64 5.42
C GLU A 361 22.69 -25.32 6.21
N ARG A 362 22.78 -24.20 5.49
CA ARG A 362 22.81 -22.84 6.06
C ARG A 362 21.75 -22.00 5.38
N LYS A 363 21.01 -21.23 6.18
CA LYS A 363 19.97 -20.31 5.74
C LYS A 363 20.40 -18.91 6.11
N ASP A 364 20.43 -18.02 5.13
CA ASP A 364 20.66 -16.60 5.35
C ASP A 364 19.34 -15.84 5.48
N ILE A 365 19.41 -14.53 5.71
CA ILE A 365 18.23 -13.68 5.85
C ILE A 365 17.34 -13.79 4.60
N VAL A 366 17.95 -13.81 3.41
CA VAL A 366 17.24 -13.93 2.12
C VAL A 366 16.46 -15.24 2.05
N SER A 367 17.04 -16.36 2.51
CA SER A 367 16.38 -17.67 2.56
C SER A 367 15.07 -17.60 3.36
N TRP A 368 15.13 -17.02 4.55
CA TRP A 368 13.97 -16.85 5.43
C TRP A 368 12.94 -15.87 4.85
N THR A 369 13.40 -14.71 4.37
CA THR A 369 12.55 -13.68 3.77
C THR A 369 11.80 -14.21 2.55
N THR A 370 12.45 -14.99 1.69
CA THR A 370 11.85 -15.64 0.52
C THR A 370 10.74 -16.60 0.93
N MET A 371 10.97 -17.46 1.93
CA MET A 371 9.92 -18.38 2.41
C MET A 371 8.73 -17.66 3.04
N ILE A 372 8.99 -16.69 3.92
CA ILE A 372 7.93 -15.92 4.60
C ILE A 372 7.07 -15.16 3.57
N SER A 373 7.71 -14.43 2.66
CA SER A 373 7.01 -13.66 1.62
C SER A 373 6.28 -14.59 0.64
N GLY A 374 6.85 -15.75 0.32
CA GLY A 374 6.23 -16.75 -0.53
C GLY A 374 4.97 -17.37 0.07
N TYR A 375 4.94 -17.63 1.37
CA TYR A 375 3.71 -18.08 2.03
C TYR A 375 2.62 -17.01 2.04
N GLU A 376 2.99 -15.75 2.22
CA GLU A 376 2.06 -14.62 2.12
C GLU A 376 1.45 -14.54 0.71
N TYR A 377 2.28 -14.63 -0.32
CA TYR A 377 1.85 -14.67 -1.74
C TYR A 377 0.90 -15.84 -2.05
N ASN A 378 1.13 -17.00 -1.43
CA ASN A 378 0.29 -18.20 -1.58
C ASN A 378 -0.94 -18.21 -0.65
N PHE A 379 -1.27 -17.10 0.03
CA PHE A 379 -2.38 -16.98 0.97
C PHE A 379 -2.33 -17.99 2.14
N LEU A 380 -1.12 -18.28 2.64
CA LEU A 380 -0.86 -19.17 3.78
C LEU A 380 -0.29 -18.38 4.98
N PRO A 381 -1.04 -17.42 5.57
CA PRO A 381 -0.50 -16.50 6.57
C PRO A 381 -0.02 -17.19 7.86
N ARG A 382 -0.62 -18.32 8.26
CA ARG A 382 -0.18 -19.06 9.45
C ARG A 382 1.24 -19.60 9.29
N LYS A 383 1.55 -20.19 8.12
CA LYS A 383 2.89 -20.69 7.82
C LYS A 383 3.94 -19.60 7.76
N ALA A 384 3.57 -18.40 7.27
CA ALA A 384 4.46 -17.24 7.27
C ALA A 384 4.87 -16.86 8.70
N ILE A 385 3.91 -16.83 9.64
CA ILE A 385 4.18 -16.55 11.06
C ILE A 385 5.01 -17.66 11.71
N ASP A 386 4.68 -18.94 11.45
CA ASP A 386 5.44 -20.07 12.01
C ASP A 386 6.89 -20.08 11.52
N THR A 387 7.11 -19.77 10.23
CA THR A 387 8.45 -19.65 9.65
C THR A 387 9.22 -18.48 10.25
N TYR A 388 8.55 -17.36 10.54
CA TYR A 388 9.17 -16.26 11.28
C TYR A 388 9.56 -16.64 12.71
N ARG A 389 8.73 -17.43 13.42
CA ARG A 389 9.09 -17.94 14.75
C ARG A 389 10.33 -18.84 14.69
N MET A 390 10.45 -19.66 13.65
CA MET A 390 11.66 -20.47 13.41
C MET A 390 12.90 -19.58 13.14
N MET A 391 12.74 -18.53 12.33
CA MET A 391 13.81 -17.55 12.07
C MET A 391 14.30 -16.86 13.35
N ASP A 392 13.39 -16.50 14.24
CA ASP A 392 13.71 -15.86 15.54
C ASP A 392 14.40 -16.85 16.50
N GLN A 393 13.98 -18.12 16.51
CA GLN A 393 14.65 -19.20 17.26
C GLN A 393 16.10 -19.41 16.80
N ASP A 394 16.34 -19.34 15.48
CA ASP A 394 17.68 -19.40 14.89
C ASP A 394 18.49 -18.09 15.08
N CYS A 395 17.94 -17.13 15.84
CA CYS A 395 18.57 -15.83 16.16
C CYS A 395 18.94 -15.00 14.92
N VAL A 396 18.23 -15.21 13.80
CA VAL A 396 18.41 -14.43 12.58
C VAL A 396 17.51 -13.20 12.63
N LYS A 397 18.11 -12.01 12.58
CA LYS A 397 17.34 -10.76 12.61
C LYS A 397 16.59 -10.56 11.29
N PRO A 398 15.28 -10.26 11.32
CA PRO A 398 14.49 -10.04 10.11
C PRO A 398 14.86 -8.71 9.44
N ASP A 399 14.83 -8.69 8.11
CA ASP A 399 14.92 -7.48 7.30
C ASP A 399 13.54 -6.79 7.18
N GLU A 400 13.50 -5.64 6.50
CA GLU A 400 12.27 -4.87 6.29
C GLU A 400 11.21 -5.63 5.50
N ILE A 401 11.60 -6.56 4.62
CA ILE A 401 10.71 -7.33 3.75
C ILE A 401 10.04 -8.44 4.56
N ALA A 402 10.82 -9.19 5.35
CA ALA A 402 10.32 -10.22 6.25
C ALA A 402 9.34 -9.62 7.26
N VAL A 403 9.73 -8.53 7.95
CA VAL A 403 8.82 -7.87 8.91
C VAL A 403 7.52 -7.41 8.23
N ALA A 404 7.60 -6.83 7.03
CA ALA A 404 6.42 -6.41 6.27
C ALA A 404 5.50 -7.59 5.92
N ALA A 405 6.05 -8.70 5.45
CA ALA A 405 5.30 -9.91 5.09
C ALA A 405 4.62 -10.55 6.31
N VAL A 406 5.32 -10.67 7.45
CA VAL A 406 4.72 -11.22 8.69
C VAL A 406 3.63 -10.30 9.21
N LEU A 407 3.81 -8.98 9.17
CA LEU A 407 2.76 -8.03 9.55
C LEU A 407 1.51 -8.15 8.66
N SER A 408 1.66 -8.37 7.35
CA SER A 408 0.54 -8.65 6.44
C SER A 408 -0.18 -9.94 6.82
N ALA A 409 0.57 -10.99 7.17
CA ALA A 409 0.02 -12.25 7.66
C ALA A 409 -0.75 -12.07 8.99
N CYS A 410 -0.19 -11.34 9.96
CA CYS A 410 -0.87 -10.97 11.20
C CYS A 410 -2.16 -10.18 10.94
N ALA A 411 -2.13 -9.22 10.01
CA ALA A 411 -3.29 -8.43 9.62
C ALA A 411 -4.42 -9.30 9.06
N THR A 412 -4.07 -10.35 8.31
CA THR A 412 -5.04 -11.28 7.70
C THR A 412 -5.65 -12.23 8.73
N LEU A 413 -4.86 -12.65 9.73
CA LEU A 413 -5.32 -13.53 10.81
C LEU A 413 -5.97 -12.79 11.99
N GLY A 414 -5.80 -11.47 12.07
CA GLY A 414 -6.19 -10.68 13.24
C GLY A 414 -5.30 -10.92 14.47
N ASP A 415 -4.07 -11.42 14.28
CA ASP A 415 -3.12 -11.70 15.37
C ASP A 415 -2.46 -10.41 15.87
N LEU A 416 -3.10 -9.77 16.86
CA LEU A 416 -2.62 -8.53 17.44
C LEU A 416 -1.36 -8.72 18.29
N ASP A 417 -1.21 -9.86 18.97
CA ASP A 417 -0.12 -10.11 19.91
C ASP A 417 1.22 -10.19 19.17
N THR A 418 1.30 -11.07 18.17
CA THR A 418 2.50 -11.20 17.32
C THR A 418 2.79 -9.87 16.61
N GLY A 419 1.76 -9.16 16.15
CA GLY A 419 1.90 -7.85 15.49
C GLY A 419 2.48 -6.75 16.40
N VAL A 420 2.09 -6.72 17.68
CA VAL A 420 2.62 -5.77 18.67
C VAL A 420 4.08 -6.10 19.03
N GLU A 421 4.43 -7.37 19.15
CA GLU A 421 5.82 -7.80 19.37
C GLU A 421 6.73 -7.39 18.20
N LEU A 422 6.29 -7.64 16.96
CA LEU A 422 6.98 -7.20 15.76
C LEU A 422 7.15 -5.68 15.69
N HIS A 423 6.14 -4.91 16.09
CA HIS A 423 6.27 -3.45 16.14
C HIS A 423 7.35 -3.02 17.14
N LYS A 424 7.41 -3.62 18.34
CA LYS A 424 8.48 -3.33 19.32
C LYS A 424 9.86 -3.68 18.77
N LEU A 425 9.98 -4.82 18.07
CA LEU A 425 11.22 -5.24 17.40
C LEU A 425 11.62 -4.24 16.31
N ALA A 426 10.68 -3.83 15.46
CA ALA A 426 10.91 -2.87 14.38
C ALA A 426 11.39 -1.51 14.91
N ILE A 427 10.87 -1.05 16.06
CA ILE A 427 11.35 0.17 16.73
C ILE A 427 12.82 0.00 17.18
N LYS A 428 13.13 -1.11 17.87
CA LYS A 428 14.50 -1.40 18.34
C LYS A 428 15.49 -1.50 17.20
N ALA A 429 15.08 -2.09 16.08
CA ALA A 429 15.90 -2.26 14.88
C ALA A 429 15.90 -1.03 13.94
N ARG A 430 15.20 0.06 14.30
CA ARG A 430 15.00 1.27 13.46
C ARG A 430 14.33 0.99 12.10
N LEU A 431 13.67 -0.15 11.95
CA LEU A 431 12.97 -0.56 10.73
C LEU A 431 11.67 0.22 10.48
N VAL A 432 11.09 0.86 11.50
CA VAL A 432 9.89 1.71 11.33
C VAL A 432 10.14 2.93 10.43
N SER A 433 11.41 3.31 10.22
CA SER A 433 11.78 4.37 9.29
C SER A 433 11.51 4.01 7.82
N TYR A 434 11.47 2.71 7.49
CA TYR A 434 11.11 2.24 6.16
C TYR A 434 9.60 2.31 5.96
N VAL A 435 9.19 3.04 4.92
CA VAL A 435 7.76 3.30 4.63
C VAL A 435 6.96 2.00 4.42
N ILE A 436 7.60 0.93 3.91
CA ILE A 436 6.95 -0.37 3.72
C ILE A 436 6.52 -1.01 5.05
N VAL A 437 7.37 -0.96 6.07
CA VAL A 437 7.08 -1.51 7.40
C VAL A 437 5.99 -0.67 8.07
N ALA A 438 6.11 0.65 8.03
CA ALA A 438 5.10 1.55 8.60
C ALA A 438 3.70 1.36 7.97
N ASN A 439 3.63 1.18 6.64
CA ASN A 439 2.36 0.95 5.95
C ASN A 439 1.72 -0.40 6.33
N ASN A 440 2.53 -1.45 6.49
CA ASN A 440 2.05 -2.76 6.95
C ASN A 440 1.62 -2.75 8.42
N LEU A 441 2.30 -1.98 9.28
CA LEU A 441 1.86 -1.74 10.67
C LEU A 441 0.49 -1.05 10.72
N ILE A 442 0.28 -0.02 9.89
CA ILE A 442 -1.03 0.65 9.78
C ILE A 442 -2.11 -0.35 9.35
N ASN A 443 -1.83 -1.18 8.33
CA ASN A 443 -2.77 -2.20 7.86
C ASN A 443 -3.08 -3.25 8.94
N MET A 444 -2.06 -3.76 9.64
CA MET A 444 -2.20 -4.72 10.73
C MET A 444 -3.06 -4.16 11.86
N TYR A 445 -2.70 -3.00 12.41
CA TYR A 445 -3.50 -2.39 13.48
C TYR A 445 -4.92 -2.04 13.04
N SER A 446 -5.11 -1.62 11.78
CA SER A 446 -6.43 -1.33 11.23
C SER A 446 -7.31 -2.58 11.14
N LYS A 447 -6.77 -3.72 10.68
CA LYS A 447 -7.53 -4.98 10.60
C LYS A 447 -7.77 -5.59 11.99
N CYS A 448 -6.84 -5.44 12.92
CA CYS A 448 -6.96 -5.88 14.33
C CYS A 448 -7.78 -4.91 15.22
N LYS A 449 -8.60 -4.04 14.62
CA LYS A 449 -9.50 -3.08 15.31
C LYS A 449 -8.83 -2.09 16.28
N CYS A 450 -7.51 -1.87 16.14
CA CYS A 450 -6.70 -0.98 16.98
C CYS A 450 -6.29 0.29 16.23
N ILE A 451 -7.26 1.03 15.69
CA ILE A 451 -7.01 2.14 14.77
C ILE A 451 -6.19 3.29 15.39
N ASP A 452 -6.26 3.53 16.70
CA ASP A 452 -5.48 4.58 17.36
C ASP A 452 -3.97 4.34 17.28
N LYS A 453 -3.54 3.09 17.49
CA LYS A 453 -2.13 2.70 17.29
C LYS A 453 -1.69 2.87 15.83
N ALA A 454 -2.60 2.66 14.87
CA ALA A 454 -2.32 2.90 13.46
C ALA A 454 -2.12 4.40 13.17
N LEU A 455 -2.90 5.28 13.81
CA LEU A 455 -2.74 6.73 13.71
C LEU A 455 -1.39 7.17 14.29
N ASP A 456 -0.97 6.63 15.42
CA ASP A 456 0.36 6.91 16.01
C ASP A 456 1.50 6.58 15.04
N VAL A 457 1.45 5.39 14.43
CA VAL A 457 2.43 4.97 13.41
C VAL A 457 2.38 5.93 12.22
N PHE A 458 1.19 6.27 11.72
CA PHE A 458 1.03 7.18 10.58
C PHE A 458 1.63 8.56 10.86
N HIS A 459 1.38 9.14 12.03
CA HIS A 459 1.92 10.46 12.38
C HIS A 459 3.45 10.47 12.39
N ASN A 460 4.07 9.39 12.86
CA ASN A 460 5.53 9.23 12.94
C ASN A 460 6.24 9.00 11.60
N ILE A 461 5.52 8.79 10.48
CA ILE A 461 6.15 8.64 9.15
C ILE A 461 6.73 9.99 8.66
N PRO A 462 8.04 10.12 8.42
CA PRO A 462 8.68 11.39 8.01
C PRO A 462 8.21 11.90 6.64
N ARG A 463 8.07 10.99 5.67
CA ARG A 463 7.57 11.27 4.32
C ARG A 463 6.49 10.27 3.95
N LYS A 464 5.23 10.73 4.05
CA LYS A 464 4.04 9.93 3.73
C LYS A 464 3.87 9.85 2.22
N ASN A 465 3.76 8.64 1.68
CA ASN A 465 3.46 8.44 0.26
C ASN A 465 1.96 8.14 0.06
N VAL A 466 1.54 7.93 -1.19
CA VAL A 466 0.13 7.61 -1.53
C VAL A 466 -0.35 6.37 -0.77
N ILE A 467 0.49 5.35 -0.59
CA ILE A 467 0.14 4.12 0.11
C ILE A 467 -0.12 4.40 1.60
N SER A 468 0.73 5.19 2.27
CA SER A 468 0.52 5.56 3.69
C SER A 468 -0.84 6.22 3.92
N TRP A 469 -1.22 7.16 3.05
CA TRP A 469 -2.53 7.82 3.11
C TRP A 469 -3.68 6.85 2.76
N THR A 470 -3.49 6.00 1.75
CA THR A 470 -4.50 4.99 1.36
C THR A 470 -4.77 4.04 2.52
N SER A 471 -3.73 3.50 3.16
CA SER A 471 -3.84 2.55 4.26
C SER A 471 -4.58 3.14 5.46
N ILE A 472 -4.30 4.39 5.85
CA ILE A 472 -4.99 5.00 6.99
C ILE A 472 -6.44 5.37 6.67
N ILE A 473 -6.74 5.85 5.45
CA ILE A 473 -8.11 6.17 5.03
C ILE A 473 -8.96 4.89 4.98
N ALA A 474 -8.43 3.82 4.38
CA ALA A 474 -9.08 2.52 4.37
C ALA A 474 -9.24 1.94 5.79
N GLY A 475 -8.21 2.06 6.63
CA GLY A 475 -8.22 1.62 8.01
C GLY A 475 -9.27 2.33 8.87
N LEU A 476 -9.39 3.66 8.75
CA LEU A 476 -10.42 4.45 9.42
C LEU A 476 -11.82 4.03 8.97
N ARG A 477 -12.03 3.77 7.67
CA ARG A 477 -13.29 3.24 7.14
C ARG A 477 -13.62 1.88 7.73
N LEU A 478 -12.66 0.95 7.82
CA LEU A 478 -12.85 -0.40 8.38
C LEU A 478 -13.20 -0.40 9.88
N ASN A 479 -12.80 0.66 10.58
CA ASN A 479 -13.05 0.87 12.01
C ASN A 479 -14.22 1.82 12.27
N ASN A 480 -15.11 2.02 11.29
CA ASN A 480 -16.30 2.87 11.39
C ASN A 480 -16.04 4.36 11.67
N ARG A 481 -14.78 4.82 11.61
CA ARG A 481 -14.38 6.24 11.73
C ARG A 481 -14.39 6.95 10.38
N CYS A 482 -15.50 6.79 9.65
CA CYS A 482 -15.64 7.27 8.27
C CYS A 482 -15.55 8.80 8.15
N PHE A 483 -15.99 9.53 9.18
CA PHE A 483 -15.87 10.99 9.21
C PHE A 483 -14.40 11.44 9.18
N GLU A 484 -13.55 10.84 10.02
CA GLU A 484 -12.11 11.12 10.03
C GLU A 484 -11.43 10.69 8.73
N ALA A 485 -11.84 9.55 8.15
CA ALA A 485 -11.32 9.12 6.85
C ALA A 485 -11.45 10.20 5.77
N LEU A 486 -12.56 10.95 5.75
CA LEU A 486 -12.78 12.06 4.81
C LEU A 486 -11.93 13.30 5.14
N ILE A 487 -11.64 13.55 6.43
CA ILE A 487 -10.70 14.61 6.84
C ILE A 487 -9.30 14.29 6.32
N PHE A 488 -8.80 13.07 6.55
CA PHE A 488 -7.50 12.63 6.06
C PHE A 488 -7.44 12.63 4.53
N PHE A 489 -8.51 12.24 3.84
CA PHE A 489 -8.60 12.33 2.38
C PHE A 489 -8.44 13.78 1.87
N ARG A 490 -9.06 14.76 2.54
CA ARG A 490 -8.89 16.18 2.21
C ARG A 490 -7.48 16.67 2.45
N GLN A 491 -6.86 16.26 3.56
CA GLN A 491 -5.45 16.59 3.85
C GLN A 491 -4.50 16.00 2.80
N MET A 492 -4.73 14.76 2.37
CA MET A 492 -3.96 14.12 1.31
C MET A 492 -4.03 14.93 0.01
N LYS A 493 -5.22 15.36 -0.42
CA LYS A 493 -5.42 16.13 -1.66
C LYS A 493 -4.63 17.45 -1.73
N MET A 494 -4.24 18.01 -0.58
CA MET A 494 -3.41 19.22 -0.55
C MET A 494 -1.95 18.94 -0.95
N THR A 495 -1.48 17.71 -0.83
CA THR A 495 -0.07 17.34 -1.01
C THR A 495 0.18 16.33 -2.12
N LEU A 496 -0.75 15.40 -2.33
CA LEU A 496 -0.62 14.26 -3.24
C LEU A 496 -1.92 14.01 -4.00
N GLN A 497 -1.79 13.46 -5.21
CA GLN A 497 -2.95 13.01 -5.99
C GLN A 497 -3.43 11.63 -5.48
N PRO A 498 -4.71 11.47 -5.14
CA PRO A 498 -5.28 10.17 -4.78
C PRO A 498 -5.24 9.18 -5.95
N ASN A 499 -5.02 7.90 -5.64
CA ASN A 499 -5.18 6.81 -6.62
C ASN A 499 -6.60 6.21 -6.55
N ALA A 500 -6.93 5.29 -7.46
CA ALA A 500 -8.24 4.63 -7.51
C ALA A 500 -8.61 3.96 -6.17
N ILE A 501 -7.66 3.28 -5.51
CA ILE A 501 -7.88 2.60 -4.21
C ILE A 501 -8.26 3.61 -3.12
N THR A 502 -7.56 4.76 -3.05
CA THR A 502 -7.89 5.84 -2.11
C THR A 502 -9.29 6.37 -2.36
N LEU A 503 -9.64 6.59 -3.63
CA LEU A 503 -10.93 7.15 -4.03
C LEU A 503 -12.07 6.17 -3.71
N THR A 504 -11.88 4.87 -3.94
CA THR A 504 -12.80 3.82 -3.51
C THR A 504 -13.00 3.82 -1.99
N ALA A 505 -11.91 3.90 -1.20
CA ALA A 505 -12.01 3.96 0.25
C ALA A 505 -12.75 5.22 0.75
N ALA A 506 -12.48 6.38 0.14
CA ALA A 506 -13.17 7.63 0.44
C ALA A 506 -14.66 7.59 0.04
N LEU A 507 -14.99 7.04 -1.13
CA LEU A 507 -16.38 6.85 -1.56
C LEU A 507 -17.12 5.89 -0.65
N ALA A 508 -16.49 4.80 -0.22
CA ALA A 508 -17.07 3.87 0.75
C ALA A 508 -17.30 4.54 2.12
N ALA A 509 -16.42 5.45 2.54
CA ALA A 509 -16.63 6.28 3.73
C ALA A 509 -17.83 7.23 3.54
N CYS A 510 -17.94 7.90 2.40
CA CYS A 510 -19.11 8.73 2.05
C CYS A 510 -20.40 7.92 2.06
N ALA A 511 -20.41 6.73 1.46
CA ALA A 511 -21.56 5.84 1.38
C ALA A 511 -22.05 5.39 2.77
N ARG A 512 -21.11 5.16 3.70
CA ARG A 512 -21.43 4.73 5.08
C ARG A 512 -22.09 5.84 5.91
N ILE A 513 -21.62 7.08 5.80
CA ILE A 513 -22.19 8.22 6.55
C ILE A 513 -23.24 9.01 5.75
N GLY A 514 -23.50 8.64 4.49
CA GLY A 514 -24.44 9.34 3.60
C GLY A 514 -23.97 10.73 3.14
N ALA A 515 -22.66 11.00 3.09
CA ALA A 515 -22.10 12.30 2.67
C ALA A 515 -22.15 12.50 1.15
N LEU A 516 -23.32 12.91 0.64
CA LEU A 516 -23.60 13.04 -0.78
C LEU A 516 -22.77 14.14 -1.46
N MET A 517 -22.57 15.30 -0.85
CA MET A 517 -21.83 16.39 -1.49
C MET A 517 -20.34 16.04 -1.57
N CYS A 518 -19.75 15.50 -0.50
CA CYS A 518 -18.41 14.92 -0.55
C CYS A 518 -18.28 13.85 -1.65
N GLY A 519 -19.26 12.95 -1.78
CA GLY A 519 -19.30 11.95 -2.85
C GLY A 519 -19.35 12.56 -4.26
N LYS A 520 -20.16 13.61 -4.46
CA LYS A 520 -20.23 14.36 -5.73
C LYS A 520 -18.94 15.11 -6.03
N GLU A 521 -18.26 15.67 -5.04
CA GLU A 521 -16.94 16.30 -5.20
C GLU A 521 -15.90 15.30 -5.69
N ILE A 522 -15.93 14.07 -5.15
CA ILE A 522 -15.07 12.97 -5.60
C ILE A 522 -15.45 12.55 -7.02
N HIS A 523 -16.73 12.39 -7.33
CA HIS A 523 -17.20 12.06 -8.68
C HIS A 523 -16.77 13.13 -9.71
N ALA A 524 -16.94 14.41 -9.40
CA ALA A 524 -16.49 15.50 -10.26
C ALA A 524 -14.96 15.59 -10.37
N HIS A 525 -14.22 15.15 -9.35
CA HIS A 525 -12.77 15.02 -9.43
C HIS A 525 -12.36 13.91 -10.39
N LEU A 526 -13.02 12.74 -10.34
CA LEU A 526 -12.79 11.62 -11.25
C LEU A 526 -13.00 12.00 -12.72
N LEU A 527 -14.11 12.69 -13.01
CA LEU A 527 -14.42 13.17 -14.36
C LEU A 527 -13.35 14.15 -14.90
N ARG A 528 -12.75 14.97 -14.02
CA ARG A 528 -11.73 15.96 -14.41
C ARG A 528 -10.33 15.38 -14.55
N THR A 529 -9.96 14.40 -13.74
CA THR A 529 -8.61 13.81 -13.78
C THR A 529 -8.46 12.74 -14.84
N GLY A 530 -9.57 12.22 -15.38
CA GLY A 530 -9.54 11.10 -16.32
C GLY A 530 -8.95 9.83 -15.71
N VAL A 531 -8.93 9.73 -14.38
CA VAL A 531 -8.64 8.45 -13.70
C VAL A 531 -9.77 7.52 -14.13
N GLY A 532 -9.42 6.54 -14.97
CA GLY A 532 -10.36 5.67 -15.66
C GLY A 532 -11.42 5.12 -14.71
N LEU A 533 -12.68 5.18 -15.15
CA LEU A 533 -13.80 4.45 -14.56
C LEU A 533 -13.69 2.95 -14.91
N ASP A 534 -12.48 2.41 -14.80
CA ASP A 534 -12.18 1.02 -15.10
C ASP A 534 -12.22 0.21 -13.79
N ASP A 535 -12.52 -1.08 -13.90
CA ASP A 535 -12.59 -2.04 -12.80
C ASP A 535 -13.64 -1.72 -11.70
N PHE A 536 -13.19 -1.54 -10.45
CA PHE A 536 -14.03 -1.55 -9.24
C PHE A 536 -14.55 -0.17 -8.82
N LEU A 537 -13.95 0.91 -9.33
CA LEU A 537 -14.26 2.28 -8.95
C LEU A 537 -15.69 2.72 -9.34
N PRO A 538 -16.24 2.30 -10.50
CA PRO A 538 -17.63 2.58 -10.84
C PRO A 538 -18.63 1.97 -9.86
N ASN A 539 -18.37 0.75 -9.41
CA ASN A 539 -19.18 0.08 -8.39
C ASN A 539 -19.14 0.83 -7.05
N ALA A 540 -17.98 1.40 -6.68
CA ALA A 540 -17.87 2.25 -5.49
C ALA A 540 -18.67 3.57 -5.61
N LEU A 541 -18.72 4.18 -6.80
CA LEU A 541 -19.57 5.34 -7.08
C LEU A 541 -21.05 4.98 -7.05
N LEU A 542 -21.42 3.85 -7.64
CA LEU A 542 -22.79 3.33 -7.63
C LEU A 542 -23.25 3.08 -6.19
N ASP A 543 -22.47 2.38 -5.38
CA ASP A 543 -22.77 2.12 -3.96
C ASP A 543 -22.90 3.43 -3.17
N MET A 544 -22.03 4.42 -3.44
CA MET A 544 -22.13 5.73 -2.82
C MET A 544 -23.47 6.42 -3.14
N TYR A 545 -23.90 6.48 -4.41
CA TYR A 545 -25.18 7.10 -4.75
C TYR A 545 -26.38 6.32 -4.19
N VAL A 546 -26.34 4.98 -4.22
CA VAL A 546 -27.37 4.13 -3.66
C VAL A 546 -27.53 4.38 -2.16
N ARG A 547 -26.44 4.32 -1.39
CA ARG A 547 -26.44 4.52 0.07
C ARG A 547 -26.65 5.98 0.50
N CYS A 548 -26.44 6.94 -0.39
CA CYS A 548 -26.85 8.34 -0.19
C CYS A 548 -28.31 8.60 -0.61
N GLY A 549 -29.07 7.60 -1.04
CA GLY A 549 -30.48 7.75 -1.39
C GLY A 549 -30.74 8.41 -2.75
N ARG A 550 -29.81 8.32 -3.72
CA ARG A 550 -29.95 8.95 -5.06
C ARG A 550 -30.06 7.90 -6.16
N MET A 551 -31.20 7.20 -6.19
CA MET A 551 -31.44 6.12 -7.16
C MET A 551 -31.45 6.57 -8.61
N ASN A 552 -32.02 7.74 -8.92
CA ASN A 552 -32.06 8.21 -10.31
C ASN A 552 -30.64 8.38 -10.89
N ILE A 553 -29.71 8.89 -10.08
CA ILE A 553 -28.30 9.06 -10.49
C ILE A 553 -27.61 7.69 -10.56
N ALA A 554 -27.84 6.82 -9.57
CA ALA A 554 -27.32 5.46 -9.56
C ALA A 554 -27.76 4.67 -10.81
N TRP A 555 -29.03 4.79 -11.20
CA TRP A 555 -29.60 4.13 -12.38
C TRP A 555 -28.99 4.63 -13.69
N ASN A 556 -28.79 5.95 -13.81
CA ASN A 556 -28.11 6.52 -14.97
C ASN A 556 -26.66 6.02 -15.06
N LEU A 557 -25.97 5.92 -13.92
CA LEU A 557 -24.60 5.40 -13.87
C LEU A 557 -24.55 3.92 -14.30
N PHE A 558 -25.48 3.11 -13.79
CA PHE A 558 -25.62 1.70 -14.14
C PHE A 558 -25.90 1.48 -15.64
N ASN A 559 -26.76 2.29 -16.25
CA ASN A 559 -27.03 2.20 -17.70
C ASN A 559 -25.85 2.68 -18.56
N SER A 560 -24.95 3.49 -18.00
CA SER A 560 -23.79 4.02 -18.73
C SER A 560 -22.58 3.08 -18.76
N GLN A 561 -22.62 1.95 -18.04
CA GLN A 561 -21.47 1.09 -17.80
C GLN A 561 -21.78 -0.37 -18.11
N LYS A 562 -20.72 -1.18 -18.28
CA LYS A 562 -20.85 -2.63 -18.38
C LYS A 562 -21.04 -3.20 -16.99
N ASN A 563 -22.20 -3.83 -16.78
CA ASN A 563 -22.63 -4.27 -15.46
C ASN A 563 -22.13 -5.67 -15.14
N ASP A 564 -21.36 -5.79 -14.06
CA ASP A 564 -20.96 -7.05 -13.44
C ASP A 564 -21.94 -7.45 -12.32
N VAL A 565 -21.77 -8.64 -11.76
CA VAL A 565 -22.59 -9.15 -10.63
C VAL A 565 -22.66 -8.12 -9.49
N SER A 566 -21.54 -7.47 -9.17
CA SER A 566 -21.45 -6.46 -8.11
C SER A 566 -22.37 -5.26 -8.36
N SER A 567 -22.39 -4.71 -9.58
CA SER A 567 -23.24 -3.58 -9.94
C SER A 567 -24.74 -3.87 -9.79
N TRP A 568 -25.17 -5.08 -10.19
CA TRP A 568 -26.54 -5.56 -9.98
C TRP A 568 -26.85 -5.71 -8.49
N ASN A 569 -25.96 -6.35 -7.73
CA ASN A 569 -26.11 -6.54 -6.29
C ASN A 569 -26.22 -5.21 -5.53
N ILE A 570 -25.48 -4.17 -5.93
CA ILE A 570 -25.57 -2.84 -5.33
C ILE A 570 -26.98 -2.25 -5.52
N LEU A 571 -27.55 -2.35 -6.73
CA LEU A 571 -28.90 -1.86 -6.99
C LEU A 571 -29.96 -2.68 -6.27
N LEU A 572 -29.89 -4.01 -6.33
CA LEU A 572 -30.80 -4.91 -5.62
C LEU A 572 -30.80 -4.62 -4.12
N THR A 573 -29.62 -4.45 -3.51
CA THR A 573 -29.49 -4.08 -2.10
C THR A 573 -30.13 -2.72 -1.82
N GLY A 574 -29.91 -1.73 -2.71
CA GLY A 574 -30.50 -0.40 -2.59
C GLY A 574 -32.03 -0.38 -2.61
N TYR A 575 -32.65 -1.18 -3.49
CA TYR A 575 -34.11 -1.31 -3.56
C TYR A 575 -34.67 -2.17 -2.41
N SER A 576 -33.93 -3.22 -2.01
CA SER A 576 -34.23 -4.07 -0.86
C SER A 576 -34.26 -3.28 0.45
N GLU A 577 -33.27 -2.40 0.68
CA GLU A 577 -33.20 -1.54 1.87
C GLU A 577 -34.45 -0.64 2.02
N ARG A 578 -35.11 -0.28 0.91
CA ARG A 578 -36.32 0.54 0.85
C ARG A 578 -37.64 -0.24 0.87
N GLY A 579 -37.59 -1.57 0.93
CA GLY A 579 -38.80 -2.41 0.93
C GLY A 579 -39.56 -2.41 -0.40
N GLN A 580 -38.89 -2.15 -1.53
CA GLN A 580 -39.48 -2.20 -2.87
C GLN A 580 -39.30 -3.59 -3.52
N GLY A 581 -39.88 -4.63 -2.91
CA GLY A 581 -39.71 -6.03 -3.31
C GLY A 581 -40.07 -6.33 -4.76
N SER A 582 -41.15 -5.74 -5.29
CA SER A 582 -41.56 -5.93 -6.69
C SER A 582 -40.48 -5.47 -7.69
N VAL A 583 -39.84 -4.33 -7.44
CA VAL A 583 -38.76 -3.80 -8.29
C VAL A 583 -37.51 -4.68 -8.19
N VAL A 584 -37.24 -5.26 -7.01
CA VAL A 584 -36.11 -6.18 -6.81
C VAL A 584 -36.30 -7.47 -7.61
N VAL A 585 -37.53 -8.01 -7.66
CA VAL A 585 -37.88 -9.17 -8.48
C VAL A 585 -37.68 -8.87 -9.97
N GLU A 586 -38.20 -7.75 -10.46
CA GLU A 586 -38.00 -7.33 -11.86
C GLU A 586 -36.50 -7.17 -12.21
N LEU A 587 -35.74 -6.58 -11.29
CA LEU A 587 -34.29 -6.42 -11.44
C LEU A 587 -33.55 -7.76 -11.50
N PHE A 588 -33.97 -8.72 -10.69
CA PHE A 588 -33.40 -10.07 -10.70
C PHE A 588 -33.67 -10.76 -12.04
N ASP A 589 -34.89 -10.68 -12.56
CA ASP A 589 -35.23 -11.27 -13.85
C ASP A 589 -34.39 -10.64 -14.98
N ARG A 590 -34.24 -9.31 -14.98
CA ARG A 590 -33.37 -8.59 -15.93
C ARG A 590 -31.90 -8.98 -15.82
N MET A 591 -31.40 -9.27 -14.61
CA MET A 591 -30.04 -9.75 -14.39
C MET A 591 -29.83 -11.13 -15.05
N VAL A 592 -30.79 -12.03 -14.87
CA VAL A 592 -30.78 -13.38 -15.47
C VAL A 592 -30.89 -13.31 -16.99
N GLU A 593 -31.78 -12.47 -17.53
CA GLU A 593 -31.92 -12.21 -18.97
C GLU A 593 -30.62 -11.67 -19.59
N SER A 594 -29.89 -10.85 -18.84
CA SER A 594 -28.58 -10.31 -19.23
C SER A 594 -27.45 -11.35 -19.16
N ARG A 595 -27.77 -12.62 -18.87
CA ARG A 595 -26.83 -13.75 -18.73
C ARG A 595 -25.78 -13.54 -17.63
N VAL A 596 -26.10 -12.73 -16.62
CA VAL A 596 -25.25 -12.54 -15.44
C VAL A 596 -25.70 -13.55 -14.38
N ARG A 597 -24.77 -14.37 -13.90
CA ARG A 597 -25.09 -15.44 -12.94
C ARG A 597 -25.31 -14.84 -11.54
N PRO A 598 -26.48 -15.06 -10.91
CA PRO A 598 -26.72 -14.68 -9.52
C PRO A 598 -25.72 -15.33 -8.56
N ASP A 599 -25.34 -14.63 -7.50
CA ASP A 599 -24.47 -15.13 -6.44
C ASP A 599 -25.18 -15.17 -5.09
N GLU A 600 -24.47 -15.59 -4.04
CA GLU A 600 -24.98 -15.60 -2.66
C GLU A 600 -25.49 -14.22 -2.20
N ILE A 601 -24.88 -13.12 -2.65
CA ILE A 601 -25.27 -11.77 -2.24
C ILE A 601 -26.58 -11.37 -2.95
N THR A 602 -26.76 -11.78 -4.21
CA THR A 602 -27.99 -11.55 -4.97
C THR A 602 -29.21 -12.12 -4.23
N PHE A 603 -29.13 -13.38 -3.78
CA PHE A 603 -30.23 -14.03 -3.08
C PHE A 603 -30.49 -13.46 -1.69
N ILE A 604 -29.46 -13.03 -0.96
CA ILE A 604 -29.64 -12.29 0.31
C ILE A 604 -30.46 -11.02 0.07
N SER A 605 -30.10 -10.21 -0.94
CA SER A 605 -30.82 -8.97 -1.24
C SER A 605 -32.26 -9.22 -1.65
N LEU A 606 -32.52 -10.29 -2.41
CA LEU A 606 -33.86 -10.72 -2.85
C LEU A 606 -34.73 -11.17 -1.67
N LEU A 607 -34.21 -12.04 -0.80
CA LEU A 607 -34.93 -12.54 0.38
C LEU A 607 -35.20 -11.41 1.39
N CYS A 608 -34.23 -10.53 1.63
CA CYS A 608 -34.43 -9.32 2.45
C CYS A 608 -35.53 -8.41 1.89
N ALA A 609 -35.61 -8.27 0.56
CA ALA A 609 -36.63 -7.46 -0.07
C ALA A 609 -38.03 -8.10 0.08
N CYS A 610 -38.11 -9.42 -0.13
CA CYS A 610 -39.35 -10.18 0.08
C CYS A 610 -39.81 -10.09 1.54
N SER A 611 -38.88 -10.16 2.50
CA SER A 611 -39.16 -10.04 3.93
C SER A 611 -39.78 -8.68 4.27
N LYS A 612 -39.15 -7.60 3.80
CA LYS A 612 -39.64 -6.22 4.04
C LYS A 612 -40.96 -5.92 3.32
N SER A 613 -41.21 -6.55 2.17
CA SER A 613 -42.44 -6.38 1.39
C SER A 613 -43.53 -7.42 1.69
N GLN A 614 -43.33 -8.29 2.70
CA GLN A 614 -44.25 -9.38 3.07
C GLN A 614 -44.60 -10.36 1.91
N MET A 615 -43.69 -10.53 0.96
CA MET A 615 -43.84 -11.44 -0.19
C MET A 615 -43.36 -12.86 0.17
N VAL A 616 -44.06 -13.52 1.10
CA VAL A 616 -43.64 -14.82 1.68
C VAL A 616 -43.53 -15.92 0.64
N LYS A 617 -44.52 -16.02 -0.27
CA LYS A 617 -44.57 -17.08 -1.29
C LYS A 617 -43.39 -16.98 -2.26
N GLU A 618 -43.13 -15.77 -2.75
CA GLU A 618 -42.02 -15.48 -3.65
C GLU A 618 -40.68 -15.70 -2.95
N GLY A 619 -40.53 -15.25 -1.70
CA GLY A 619 -39.31 -15.46 -0.92
C GLY A 619 -38.97 -16.94 -0.73
N LEU A 620 -39.94 -17.78 -0.34
CA LEU A 620 -39.75 -19.23 -0.21
C LEU A 620 -39.48 -19.91 -1.56
N MET A 621 -40.14 -19.47 -2.63
CA MET A 621 -39.87 -19.93 -3.99
C MET A 621 -38.40 -19.66 -4.36
N TYR A 622 -37.90 -18.43 -4.18
CA TYR A 622 -36.52 -18.10 -4.53
C TYR A 622 -35.50 -18.85 -3.67
N PHE A 623 -35.79 -19.06 -2.39
CA PHE A 623 -34.93 -19.87 -1.52
C PHE A 623 -34.78 -21.31 -2.05
N SER A 624 -35.89 -21.96 -2.43
CA SER A 624 -35.82 -23.32 -2.99
C SER A 624 -35.09 -23.40 -4.33
N ARG A 625 -35.15 -22.34 -5.14
CA ARG A 625 -34.52 -22.28 -6.46
C ARG A 625 -33.03 -21.93 -6.42
N MET A 626 -32.45 -21.59 -5.27
CA MET A 626 -31.03 -21.22 -5.17
C MET A 626 -30.08 -22.30 -5.73
N GLU A 627 -30.40 -23.57 -5.48
CA GLU A 627 -29.60 -24.70 -5.96
C GLU A 627 -29.62 -24.81 -7.50
N GLU A 628 -30.70 -24.39 -8.18
CA GLU A 628 -30.78 -24.34 -9.64
C GLU A 628 -29.73 -23.41 -10.25
N TYR A 629 -29.33 -22.37 -9.51
CA TYR A 629 -28.31 -21.41 -9.92
C TYR A 629 -26.91 -21.81 -9.45
N GLY A 630 -26.77 -22.95 -8.76
CA GLY A 630 -25.50 -23.43 -8.20
C GLY A 630 -25.10 -22.67 -6.92
N VAL A 631 -26.05 -22.05 -6.22
CA VAL A 631 -25.81 -21.32 -4.97
C VAL A 631 -26.27 -22.18 -3.79
N THR A 632 -25.34 -22.57 -2.92
CA THR A 632 -25.66 -23.33 -1.70
C THR A 632 -26.13 -22.39 -0.59
N PRO A 633 -27.31 -22.63 0.03
CA PRO A 633 -27.79 -21.79 1.13
C PRO A 633 -26.82 -21.75 2.32
N ASN A 634 -26.36 -20.54 2.65
CA ASN A 634 -25.54 -20.25 3.84
C ASN A 634 -26.40 -19.71 5.01
N LEU A 635 -25.81 -19.57 6.20
CA LEU A 635 -26.51 -19.09 7.42
C LEU A 635 -27.25 -17.75 7.25
N LYS A 636 -26.75 -16.84 6.41
CA LYS A 636 -27.41 -15.56 6.15
C LYS A 636 -28.72 -15.74 5.38
N HIS A 637 -28.77 -16.67 4.43
CA HIS A 637 -30.00 -16.98 3.71
C HIS A 637 -31.06 -17.55 4.65
N TYR A 638 -30.67 -18.47 5.54
CA TYR A 638 -31.57 -18.99 6.57
C TYR A 638 -32.08 -17.87 7.49
N ALA A 639 -31.21 -16.94 7.92
CA ALA A 639 -31.62 -15.79 8.73
C ALA A 639 -32.63 -14.89 7.99
N CYS A 640 -32.46 -14.67 6.68
CA CYS A 640 -33.43 -13.93 5.86
C CYS A 640 -34.79 -14.62 5.75
N VAL A 641 -34.82 -15.96 5.65
CA VAL A 641 -36.08 -16.72 5.63
C VAL A 641 -36.78 -16.69 6.99
N VAL A 642 -36.02 -16.76 8.08
CA VAL A 642 -36.58 -16.60 9.43
C VAL A 642 -37.13 -15.18 9.62
N ASP A 643 -36.44 -14.15 9.13
CA ASP A 643 -36.97 -12.77 9.15
C ASP A 643 -38.24 -12.64 8.28
N LEU A 644 -38.28 -13.30 7.11
CA LEU A 644 -39.45 -13.34 6.21
C LEU A 644 -40.69 -13.93 6.89
N LEU A 645 -40.58 -15.15 7.45
CA LEU A 645 -41.68 -15.82 8.17
C LEU A 645 -42.03 -15.06 9.45
N GLY A 646 -41.01 -14.58 10.14
CA GLY A 646 -41.15 -13.84 11.39
C GLY A 646 -41.93 -12.53 11.23
N ARG A 647 -41.66 -11.74 10.18
CA ARG A 647 -42.41 -10.50 9.88
C ARG A 647 -43.83 -10.74 9.36
N ALA A 648 -44.09 -11.93 8.81
CA ALA A 648 -45.43 -12.34 8.41
C ALA A 648 -46.30 -12.77 9.60
N GLY A 649 -45.73 -12.91 10.80
CA GLY A 649 -46.43 -13.38 11.99
C GLY A 649 -46.43 -14.90 12.15
N GLU A 650 -45.76 -15.64 11.27
CA GLU A 650 -45.67 -17.11 11.29
C GLU A 650 -44.53 -17.57 12.22
N LEU A 651 -44.55 -17.13 13.49
CA LEU A 651 -43.46 -17.36 14.46
C LEU A 651 -43.18 -18.84 14.73
N GLU A 652 -44.23 -19.66 14.83
CA GLU A 652 -44.10 -21.11 15.03
C GLU A 652 -43.47 -21.77 13.82
N GLU A 653 -43.87 -21.38 12.60
CA GLU A 653 -43.27 -21.90 11.38
C GLU A 653 -41.78 -21.49 11.29
N ALA A 654 -41.45 -20.25 11.62
CA ALA A 654 -40.08 -19.77 11.71
C ALA A 654 -39.25 -20.58 12.73
N HIS A 655 -39.83 -20.92 13.89
CA HIS A 655 -39.15 -21.76 14.89
C HIS A 655 -38.94 -23.19 14.38
N THR A 656 -39.95 -23.81 13.75
CA THR A 656 -39.81 -25.15 13.17
C THR A 656 -38.80 -25.18 12.02
N PHE A 657 -38.69 -24.11 11.24
CA PHE A 657 -37.70 -23.96 10.19
C PHE A 657 -36.28 -23.95 10.75
N ILE A 658 -36.05 -23.24 11.87
CA ILE A 658 -34.76 -23.25 12.58
C ILE A 658 -34.41 -24.64 13.09
N GLN A 659 -35.39 -25.44 13.53
CA GLN A 659 -35.13 -26.81 13.98
C GLN A 659 -34.79 -27.77 12.83
N ARG A 660 -35.26 -27.49 11.61
CA ARG A 660 -35.08 -28.34 10.42
C ARG A 660 -33.81 -28.03 9.63
N MET A 661 -33.11 -26.93 9.93
CA MET A 661 -31.96 -26.55 9.12
C MET A 661 -30.80 -27.58 9.23
N PRO A 662 -30.06 -27.81 8.14
CA PRO A 662 -28.97 -28.79 8.12
C PRO A 662 -27.68 -28.28 8.77
N VAL A 663 -27.64 -27.01 9.18
CA VAL A 663 -26.45 -26.33 9.73
C VAL A 663 -26.77 -25.82 11.13
N THR A 664 -25.81 -25.75 12.05
CA THR A 664 -26.07 -25.18 13.39
C THR A 664 -26.44 -23.70 13.29
N PRO A 665 -27.58 -23.25 13.86
CA PRO A 665 -27.99 -21.85 13.76
C PRO A 665 -27.01 -20.92 14.50
N ASP A 666 -26.67 -19.79 13.88
CA ASP A 666 -25.80 -18.78 14.46
C ASP A 666 -26.60 -17.68 15.20
N PRO A 667 -25.94 -16.75 15.91
CA PRO A 667 -26.62 -15.64 16.59
C PRO A 667 -27.50 -14.80 15.67
N ALA A 668 -27.20 -14.69 14.37
CA ALA A 668 -27.96 -13.88 13.43
C ALA A 668 -29.33 -14.50 13.10
N VAL A 669 -29.39 -15.82 12.93
CA VAL A 669 -30.66 -16.55 12.75
C VAL A 669 -31.57 -16.38 13.97
N TRP A 670 -31.05 -16.62 15.17
CA TRP A 670 -31.82 -16.43 16.41
C TRP A 670 -32.18 -14.95 16.63
N GLY A 671 -31.30 -14.03 16.23
CA GLY A 671 -31.56 -12.60 16.27
C GLY A 671 -32.70 -12.15 15.36
N ALA A 672 -32.82 -12.75 14.17
CA ALA A 672 -33.95 -12.53 13.27
C ALA A 672 -35.27 -12.98 13.93
N LEU A 673 -35.30 -14.15 14.57
CA LEU A 673 -36.46 -14.63 15.31
C LEU A 673 -36.77 -13.71 16.51
N LEU A 674 -35.76 -13.28 17.27
CA LEU A 674 -35.94 -12.35 18.38
C LEU A 674 -36.55 -11.01 17.93
N ASN A 675 -36.14 -10.50 16.76
CA ASN A 675 -36.74 -9.29 16.20
C ASN A 675 -38.19 -9.51 15.77
N ALA A 676 -38.52 -10.67 15.20
CA ALA A 676 -39.91 -11.04 14.89
C ALA A 676 -40.77 -11.15 16.16
N CYS A 677 -40.25 -11.79 17.21
CA CYS A 677 -40.89 -11.85 18.52
C CYS A 677 -41.15 -10.45 19.10
N ARG A 678 -40.25 -9.49 18.90
CA ARG A 678 -40.48 -8.08 19.27
C ARG A 678 -41.65 -7.46 18.51
N ILE A 679 -41.70 -7.63 17.19
CA ILE A 679 -42.77 -7.09 16.34
C ILE A 679 -44.14 -7.64 16.77
N HIS A 680 -44.22 -8.94 17.06
CA HIS A 680 -45.46 -9.63 17.44
C HIS A 680 -45.69 -9.73 18.96
N ARG A 681 -44.80 -9.16 19.77
CA ARG A 681 -44.83 -9.15 21.25
C ARG A 681 -44.89 -10.54 21.90
N ASP A 682 -44.22 -11.53 21.32
CA ASP A 682 -44.06 -12.87 21.90
C ASP A 682 -42.84 -12.91 22.83
N ILE A 683 -43.12 -12.99 24.13
CA ILE A 683 -42.07 -12.98 25.15
C ILE A 683 -41.41 -14.35 25.31
N ASN A 684 -42.17 -15.44 25.21
CA ASN A 684 -41.66 -16.77 25.51
C ASN A 684 -40.65 -17.20 24.45
N LEU A 685 -41.00 -17.02 23.17
CA LEU A 685 -40.12 -17.35 22.06
C LEU A 685 -38.95 -16.36 21.95
N GLY A 686 -39.16 -15.10 22.34
CA GLY A 686 -38.11 -14.09 22.47
C GLY A 686 -37.05 -14.44 23.53
N GLU A 687 -37.47 -14.86 24.72
CA GLU A 687 -36.55 -15.28 25.79
C GLU A 687 -35.75 -16.53 25.41
N LEU A 688 -36.40 -17.50 24.75
CA LEU A 688 -35.72 -18.69 24.22
C LEU A 688 -34.64 -18.30 23.20
N SER A 689 -34.99 -17.42 22.25
CA SER A 689 -34.06 -16.94 21.22
C SER A 689 -32.88 -16.21 21.84
N ALA A 690 -33.12 -15.31 22.79
CA ALA A 690 -32.07 -14.59 23.49
C ALA A 690 -31.14 -15.51 24.29
N LYS A 691 -31.68 -16.53 24.96
CA LYS A 691 -30.88 -17.52 25.68
C LYS A 691 -29.91 -18.24 24.73
N ARG A 692 -30.39 -18.67 23.55
CA ARG A 692 -29.54 -19.32 22.53
C ARG A 692 -28.48 -18.39 21.97
N ILE A 693 -28.81 -17.11 21.77
CA ILE A 693 -27.84 -16.09 21.34
C ILE A 693 -26.73 -15.97 22.37
N PHE A 694 -27.05 -15.80 23.66
CA PHE A 694 -26.05 -15.56 24.71
C PHE A 694 -25.24 -16.81 25.11
N GLU A 695 -25.72 -18.01 24.75
CA GLU A 695 -24.91 -19.24 24.79
C GLU A 695 -23.79 -19.22 23.74
N LEU A 696 -24.02 -18.59 22.58
CA LEU A 696 -23.10 -18.54 21.44
C LEU A 696 -22.24 -17.28 21.39
N ASP A 697 -22.80 -16.12 21.73
CA ASP A 697 -22.17 -14.80 21.65
C ASP A 697 -22.62 -13.93 22.82
N LYS A 698 -21.65 -13.60 23.70
CA LYS A 698 -21.87 -12.77 24.88
C LYS A 698 -21.49 -11.31 24.68
N GLU A 699 -20.82 -10.97 23.59
CA GLU A 699 -20.18 -9.67 23.37
C GLU A 699 -21.05 -8.73 22.52
N SER A 700 -21.98 -9.27 21.73
CA SER A 700 -22.82 -8.45 20.85
C SER A 700 -23.86 -7.62 21.62
N VAL A 701 -23.55 -6.34 21.80
CA VAL A 701 -24.40 -5.31 22.42
C VAL A 701 -25.78 -5.22 21.76
N GLY A 702 -25.85 -5.43 20.43
CA GLY A 702 -27.08 -5.27 19.65
C GLY A 702 -28.20 -6.20 20.08
N TYR A 703 -27.88 -7.45 20.44
CA TYR A 703 -28.89 -8.43 20.87
C TYR A 703 -29.42 -8.15 22.27
N TYR A 704 -28.58 -7.63 23.18
CA TYR A 704 -29.05 -7.16 24.49
C TYR A 704 -30.01 -5.99 24.36
N ILE A 705 -29.72 -5.04 23.46
CA ILE A 705 -30.61 -3.91 23.18
C ILE A 705 -31.93 -4.43 22.57
N LEU A 706 -31.86 -5.38 21.63
CA LEU A 706 -33.06 -5.95 21.02
C LEU A 706 -33.96 -6.65 22.05
N LEU A 707 -33.39 -7.40 22.99
CA LEU A 707 -34.13 -7.99 24.11
C LEU A 707 -34.69 -6.94 25.06
N CYS A 708 -33.94 -5.89 25.38
CA CYS A 708 -34.44 -4.76 26.16
C CYS A 708 -35.65 -4.11 25.47
N ASN A 709 -35.59 -3.93 24.14
CA ASN A 709 -36.69 -3.37 23.36
C ASN A 709 -37.92 -4.27 23.40
N LEU A 710 -37.78 -5.60 23.26
CA LEU A 710 -38.88 -6.55 23.45
C LEU A 710 -39.55 -6.39 24.82
N TYR A 711 -38.76 -6.31 25.90
CA TYR A 711 -39.32 -6.12 27.24
C TYR A 711 -39.97 -4.75 27.43
N ALA A 712 -39.39 -3.70 26.85
CA ALA A 712 -39.95 -2.35 26.89
C ALA A 712 -41.31 -2.30 26.15
N ASP A 713 -41.39 -2.87 24.94
CA ASP A 713 -42.61 -2.97 24.13
C ASP A 713 -43.72 -3.76 24.85
N CYS A 714 -43.33 -4.66 25.77
CA CYS A 714 -44.23 -5.45 26.63
C CYS A 714 -44.43 -4.86 28.05
N ASN A 715 -43.96 -3.64 28.32
CA ASN A 715 -44.02 -2.95 29.63
C ASN A 715 -43.34 -3.69 30.81
N LYS A 716 -42.37 -4.56 30.55
CA LYS A 716 -41.61 -5.32 31.56
C LYS A 716 -40.30 -4.63 31.98
N TRP A 717 -40.41 -3.44 32.57
CA TRP A 717 -39.27 -2.60 32.96
C TRP A 717 -38.29 -3.23 33.96
N ARG A 718 -38.77 -4.16 34.80
CA ARG A 718 -37.91 -4.89 35.74
C ARG A 718 -36.89 -5.77 35.02
N GLU A 719 -37.32 -6.44 33.94
CA GLU A 719 -36.43 -7.28 33.13
C GLU A 719 -35.48 -6.43 32.28
N VAL A 720 -35.92 -5.26 31.80
CA VAL A 720 -35.03 -4.29 31.15
C VAL A 720 -33.86 -3.89 32.05
N ALA A 721 -34.15 -3.56 33.32
CA ALA A 721 -33.12 -3.22 34.29
C ALA A 721 -32.14 -4.39 34.52
N ARG A 722 -32.66 -5.63 34.57
CA ARG A 722 -31.86 -6.85 34.72
C ARG A 722 -30.90 -7.05 33.53
N VAL A 723 -31.40 -6.94 32.30
CA VAL A 723 -30.58 -7.09 31.09
C VAL A 723 -29.49 -6.02 31.02
N ARG A 724 -29.79 -4.77 31.41
CA ARG A 724 -28.77 -3.71 31.48
C ARG A 724 -27.72 -3.92 32.56
N SER A 725 -28.08 -4.52 33.70
CA SER A 725 -27.09 -4.94 34.70
C SER A 725 -26.17 -6.01 34.14
N MET A 726 -26.71 -7.01 33.43
CA MET A 726 -25.90 -8.03 32.73
C MET A 726 -24.95 -7.41 31.71
N MET A 727 -25.38 -6.41 30.95
CA MET A 727 -24.51 -5.69 30.00
C MET A 727 -23.32 -5.01 30.72
N LYS A 728 -23.57 -4.37 31.87
CA LYS A 728 -22.52 -3.72 32.68
C LYS A 728 -21.54 -4.73 33.28
N GLU A 729 -22.04 -5.85 33.79
CA GLU A 729 -21.23 -6.95 34.34
C GLU A 729 -20.29 -7.54 33.26
N ASN A 730 -20.78 -7.63 32.03
CA ASN A 730 -20.00 -8.09 30.87
C ASN A 730 -19.10 -6.99 30.26
N GLY A 731 -19.04 -5.79 30.85
CA GLY A 731 -18.19 -4.69 30.37
C GLY A 731 -18.63 -4.09 29.02
N LEU A 732 -19.89 -4.29 28.62
CA LEU A 732 -20.42 -3.82 27.34
C LEU A 732 -20.85 -2.35 27.41
N ASN A 733 -20.20 -1.52 26.60
CA ASN A 733 -20.61 -0.12 26.41
C ASN A 733 -21.55 0.00 25.20
N VAL A 734 -22.65 0.73 25.39
CA VAL A 734 -23.57 1.08 24.29
C VAL A 734 -22.98 2.27 23.53
N ASP A 735 -22.77 2.11 22.23
CA ASP A 735 -22.36 3.20 21.36
C ASP A 735 -23.35 4.36 21.47
N ALA A 736 -22.86 5.57 21.73
CA ALA A 736 -23.70 6.75 21.78
C ALA A 736 -24.39 6.99 20.42
N GLY A 737 -25.68 7.34 20.46
CA GLY A 737 -26.39 7.78 19.27
C GLY A 737 -25.70 8.98 18.65
N CYS A 738 -25.31 8.85 17.38
CA CYS A 738 -24.65 9.86 16.60
C CYS A 738 -25.40 10.10 15.30
N SER A 739 -25.67 11.36 15.00
CA SER A 739 -26.28 11.79 13.75
C SER A 739 -25.36 12.71 12.99
N TRP A 740 -25.27 12.52 11.68
CA TRP A 740 -24.49 13.35 10.77
C TRP A 740 -25.40 14.14 9.85
N VAL A 741 -25.04 15.40 9.60
CA VAL A 741 -25.70 16.29 8.64
C VAL A 741 -24.65 17.02 7.82
N GLU A 742 -24.87 17.12 6.52
CA GLU A 742 -23.93 17.77 5.61
C GLU A 742 -24.44 19.16 5.21
N VAL A 743 -23.66 20.20 5.53
CA VAL A 743 -23.99 21.59 5.18
C VAL A 743 -22.77 22.27 4.55
N LYS A 744 -22.96 22.92 3.39
CA LYS A 744 -21.90 23.61 2.64
C LYS A 744 -20.65 22.74 2.38
N GLY A 745 -20.86 21.45 2.08
CA GLY A 745 -19.78 20.49 1.82
C GLY A 745 -18.98 20.08 3.06
N LYS A 746 -19.42 20.40 4.27
CA LYS A 746 -18.85 19.89 5.51
C LYS A 746 -19.86 19.00 6.21
N VAL A 747 -19.40 17.82 6.64
CA VAL A 747 -20.19 16.93 7.48
C VAL A 747 -20.04 17.38 8.94
N HIS A 748 -21.15 17.46 9.65
CA HIS A 748 -21.21 17.79 11.08
C HIS A 748 -21.78 16.59 11.81
N ALA A 749 -21.13 16.18 12.90
CA ALA A 749 -21.57 15.08 13.75
C ALA A 749 -22.17 15.63 15.04
N PHE A 750 -23.27 15.03 15.49
CA PHE A 750 -23.94 15.36 16.74
C PHE A 750 -24.05 14.12 17.59
N LEU A 751 -23.51 14.17 18.81
CA LEU A 751 -23.70 13.12 19.80
C LEU A 751 -24.91 13.46 20.68
N SER A 752 -25.51 12.42 21.25
CA SER A 752 -26.70 12.51 22.08
C SER A 752 -26.49 13.46 23.27
N ASP A 753 -25.33 13.38 23.93
CA ASP A 753 -24.94 14.25 25.05
C ASP A 753 -24.10 15.48 24.64
N ASP A 754 -23.99 15.75 23.34
CA ASP A 754 -23.12 16.83 22.85
C ASP A 754 -23.62 18.21 23.33
N LYS A 755 -22.75 18.93 24.05
CA LYS A 755 -22.91 20.32 24.49
C LYS A 755 -21.85 21.24 23.88
N TYR A 756 -20.90 20.70 23.12
CA TYR A 756 -19.67 21.38 22.70
C TYR A 756 -19.73 21.92 21.27
N HIS A 757 -20.80 21.66 20.52
CA HIS A 757 -20.96 22.20 19.18
C HIS A 757 -21.01 23.75 19.23
N PRO A 758 -20.30 24.49 18.36
CA PRO A 758 -20.24 25.96 18.39
C PRO A 758 -21.61 26.66 18.37
N GLN A 759 -22.59 26.05 17.69
CA GLN A 759 -23.97 26.54 17.56
C GLN A 759 -24.97 25.88 18.50
N THR A 760 -24.53 25.20 19.57
CA THR A 760 -25.43 24.43 20.47
C THR A 760 -26.58 25.28 21.02
N LYS A 761 -26.31 26.53 21.42
CA LYS A 761 -27.34 27.43 21.95
C LYS A 761 -28.46 27.70 20.94
N GLU A 762 -28.09 28.03 19.71
CA GLU A 762 -29.05 28.31 18.63
C GLU A 762 -29.86 27.06 18.26
N ILE A 763 -29.21 25.90 18.21
CA ILE A 763 -29.85 24.61 17.96
C ILE A 763 -30.90 24.31 19.04
N SER A 764 -30.54 24.46 20.32
CA SER A 764 -31.46 24.24 21.45
C SER A 764 -32.66 25.18 21.39
N THR A 765 -32.45 26.48 21.14
CA THR A 765 -33.54 27.46 21.04
C THR A 765 -34.50 27.15 19.88
N VAL A 766 -34.00 26.65 18.75
CA VAL A 766 -34.86 26.24 17.63
C VAL A 766 -35.69 25.01 17.99
N LEU A 767 -35.10 24.03 18.68
CA LEU A 767 -35.82 22.84 19.14
C LEU A 767 -36.88 23.17 20.18
N GLU A 768 -36.56 24.01 21.18
CA GLU A 768 -37.54 24.55 22.14
C GLU A 768 -38.70 25.24 21.41
N ARG A 769 -38.38 26.07 20.41
CA ARG A 769 -39.25 26.60 19.34
C ARG A 769 -40.33 25.62 18.88
N PHE A 770 -39.87 24.46 18.44
CA PHE A 770 -40.74 23.43 17.88
C PHE A 770 -41.50 22.65 18.95
N TYR A 771 -40.90 22.41 20.12
CA TYR A 771 -41.57 21.74 21.23
C TYR A 771 -42.74 22.56 21.78
N GLU A 772 -42.59 23.87 21.91
CA GLU A 772 -43.67 24.79 22.28
C GLU A 772 -44.82 24.70 21.26
N LYS A 773 -44.53 24.84 19.96
CA LYS A 773 -45.54 24.74 18.90
C LYS A 773 -46.23 23.38 18.81
N MET A 774 -45.49 22.30 19.10
CA MET A 774 -46.04 20.94 19.11
C MET A 774 -47.03 20.78 20.28
N SER A 775 -46.73 21.40 21.43
CA SER A 775 -47.63 21.44 22.59
C SER A 775 -48.89 22.27 22.35
N GLU A 776 -48.79 23.40 21.64
CA GLU A 776 -49.93 24.24 21.24
C GLU A 776 -50.85 23.57 20.22
N ALA A 777 -50.30 22.74 19.33
CA ALA A 777 -51.05 22.03 18.29
C ALA A 777 -51.83 20.81 18.78
N GLY A 778 -51.84 20.55 20.10
CA GLY A 778 -52.55 19.40 20.69
C GLY A 778 -51.98 18.04 20.27
N VAL A 779 -50.76 18.00 19.73
CA VAL A 779 -50.04 16.74 19.52
C VAL A 779 -49.66 16.23 20.91
N THR A 780 -50.50 15.33 21.41
CA THR A 780 -50.31 14.69 22.71
C THR A 780 -48.97 13.97 22.69
N LYS A 781 -48.13 14.24 23.69
CA LYS A 781 -47.09 13.30 24.09
C LYS A 781 -47.80 11.95 24.24
N THR A 782 -47.44 10.95 23.44
CA THR A 782 -47.86 9.55 23.61
C THR A 782 -47.20 8.95 24.84
N SER A 783 -47.51 9.50 26.02
CA SER A 783 -47.50 8.86 27.35
C SER A 783 -47.75 9.94 28.42
N SER A 784 -48.76 9.70 29.25
CA SER A 784 -49.16 10.49 30.41
C SER A 784 -48.00 10.80 31.37
N MET A 785 -47.62 12.07 31.54
CA MET A 785 -46.60 12.50 32.51
C MET A 785 -47.21 12.77 33.89
N GLY A 786 -46.94 11.87 34.84
CA GLY A 786 -46.58 12.25 36.21
C GLY A 786 -45.06 12.48 36.28
N GLU A 787 -44.63 13.43 37.10
CA GLU A 787 -43.29 14.06 37.16
C GLU A 787 -42.11 13.15 37.59
N THR A 788 -42.18 11.83 37.40
CA THR A 788 -41.08 10.88 37.69
C THR A 788 -40.55 10.13 36.45
N GLU A 789 -41.12 10.37 35.26
CA GLU A 789 -40.80 9.65 34.02
C GLU A 789 -39.93 10.42 33.02
N SER A 790 -39.18 11.45 33.45
CA SER A 790 -38.14 12.07 32.62
C SER A 790 -37.00 11.10 32.24
N SER A 791 -37.04 9.84 32.68
CA SER A 791 -35.99 8.84 32.44
C SER A 791 -36.34 7.76 31.41
N ARG A 792 -37.60 7.52 31.01
CA ARG A 792 -37.93 6.24 30.33
C ARG A 792 -37.55 6.18 28.84
N ASP A 793 -37.69 7.27 28.09
CA ASP A 793 -37.32 7.35 26.67
C ASP A 793 -35.89 7.88 26.43
N GLU A 794 -35.37 8.71 27.36
CA GLU A 794 -33.99 9.21 27.32
C GLU A 794 -32.94 8.10 27.48
N ILE A 795 -33.31 6.99 28.12
CA ILE A 795 -32.41 5.85 28.42
C ILE A 795 -31.98 5.07 27.15
N PHE A 796 -32.73 5.13 26.04
CA PHE A 796 -32.49 4.27 24.85
C PHE A 796 -32.08 5.01 23.58
N CYS A 797 -32.67 6.17 23.29
CA CYS A 797 -32.58 6.76 21.96
C CYS A 797 -32.10 8.19 22.04
N GLY A 798 -30.81 8.37 22.32
CA GLY A 798 -30.23 9.69 22.32
C GLY A 798 -30.56 10.47 21.02
N HIS A 799 -31.30 11.58 21.19
CA HIS A 799 -32.04 12.30 20.15
C HIS A 799 -31.15 13.20 19.26
N SER A 800 -29.97 12.68 18.91
CA SER A 800 -28.98 13.36 18.08
C SER A 800 -29.54 13.84 16.73
N GLU A 801 -30.53 13.14 16.18
CA GLU A 801 -31.19 13.48 14.91
C GLU A 801 -31.92 14.83 14.99
N ARG A 802 -32.51 15.16 16.14
CA ARG A 802 -33.21 16.43 16.34
C ARG A 802 -32.22 17.59 16.27
N LYS A 803 -31.07 17.44 16.93
CA LYS A 803 -29.96 18.42 16.89
C LYS A 803 -29.44 18.60 15.46
N ALA A 804 -29.23 17.50 14.74
CA ALA A 804 -28.76 17.52 13.35
C ALA A 804 -29.76 18.21 12.41
N ILE A 805 -31.06 17.94 12.55
CA ILE A 805 -32.13 18.59 11.76
C ILE A 805 -32.21 20.09 12.07
N ALA A 806 -32.20 20.47 13.36
CA ALA A 806 -32.22 21.87 13.76
C ALA A 806 -31.00 22.64 13.24
N PHE A 807 -29.80 22.04 13.31
CA PHE A 807 -28.60 22.61 12.69
C PHE A 807 -28.76 22.77 11.17
N GLY A 808 -29.33 21.77 10.50
CA GLY A 808 -29.67 21.82 9.08
C GLY A 808 -30.63 22.96 8.75
N LEU A 809 -31.67 23.19 9.56
CA LEU A 809 -32.64 24.28 9.38
C LEU A 809 -31.99 25.66 9.51
N ILE A 810 -31.09 25.84 10.47
CA ILE A 810 -30.39 27.11 10.72
C ILE A 810 -29.44 27.44 9.55
N ASN A 811 -28.71 26.43 9.05
CA ASN A 811 -27.60 26.68 8.14
C ASN A 811 -27.92 26.46 6.65
N THR A 812 -29.18 26.15 6.30
CA THR A 812 -29.63 25.96 4.92
C THR A 812 -30.76 26.92 4.53
N VAL A 813 -30.75 27.34 3.27
CA VAL A 813 -31.73 28.28 2.70
C VAL A 813 -33.15 27.68 2.77
N PRO A 814 -34.20 28.49 3.07
CA PRO A 814 -35.61 28.08 2.93
C PRO A 814 -35.90 27.29 1.67
N GLY A 815 -36.58 26.14 1.81
CA GLY A 815 -36.92 25.23 0.71
C GLY A 815 -35.85 24.18 0.37
N MET A 816 -34.62 24.28 0.88
CA MET A 816 -33.60 23.25 0.66
C MET A 816 -33.90 21.98 1.49
N PRO A 817 -33.89 20.79 0.87
CA PRO A 817 -34.06 19.52 1.59
C PRO A 817 -32.92 19.25 2.58
N ILE A 818 -33.26 18.71 3.74
CA ILE A 818 -32.30 18.38 4.80
C ILE A 818 -32.06 16.88 4.83
N TRP A 819 -30.79 16.47 4.91
CA TRP A 819 -30.38 15.07 4.90
C TRP A 819 -29.61 14.77 6.17
N VAL A 820 -30.12 13.83 6.94
CA VAL A 820 -29.50 13.36 8.19
C VAL A 820 -29.27 11.86 8.11
N THR A 821 -28.13 11.40 8.60
CA THR A 821 -27.86 9.97 8.78
C THR A 821 -27.64 9.69 10.26
N LYS A 822 -28.14 8.55 10.75
CA LYS A 822 -28.05 8.13 12.15
C LYS A 822 -27.47 6.72 12.21
N ASN A 823 -26.58 6.46 13.17
CA ASN A 823 -25.99 5.14 13.39
C ASN A 823 -26.92 4.14 14.09
N LEU A 824 -27.96 4.63 14.76
CA LEU A 824 -28.99 3.85 15.46
C LEU A 824 -30.34 4.01 14.76
N SER A 825 -31.30 3.14 15.08
CA SER A 825 -32.69 3.29 14.61
C SER A 825 -33.31 4.59 15.11
N MET A 826 -34.23 5.16 14.32
CA MET A 826 -35.04 6.28 14.77
C MET A 826 -36.10 5.79 15.77
N CYS A 827 -36.31 6.52 16.88
CA CYS A 827 -37.43 6.21 17.79
C CYS A 827 -38.72 6.89 17.32
N GLU A 828 -39.85 6.34 17.75
CA GLU A 828 -41.20 6.84 17.42
C GLU A 828 -41.36 8.33 17.77
N SER A 829 -40.92 8.74 18.96
CA SER A 829 -40.94 10.15 19.38
C SER A 829 -40.15 11.06 18.43
N CYS A 830 -38.98 10.63 17.93
CA CYS A 830 -38.24 11.37 16.92
C CYS A 830 -38.98 11.39 15.58
N HIS A 831 -39.55 10.25 15.16
CA HIS A 831 -40.31 10.15 13.92
C HIS A 831 -41.48 11.15 13.87
N GLU A 832 -42.29 11.20 14.94
CA GLU A 832 -43.38 12.16 15.09
C GLU A 832 -42.89 13.61 15.11
N THR A 833 -41.80 13.88 15.83
CA THR A 833 -41.19 15.21 15.88
C THR A 833 -40.75 15.67 14.48
N VAL A 834 -40.12 14.79 13.69
CA VAL A 834 -39.65 15.13 12.34
C VAL A 834 -40.82 15.36 11.38
N LYS A 835 -41.90 14.57 11.48
CA LYS A 835 -43.14 14.84 10.75
C LYS A 835 -43.68 16.24 11.05
N PHE A 836 -43.78 16.58 12.33
CA PHE A 836 -44.26 17.90 12.76
C PHE A 836 -43.37 19.02 12.22
N ILE A 837 -42.04 18.87 12.32
CA ILE A 837 -41.09 19.83 11.78
C ILE A 837 -41.27 19.97 10.27
N SER A 838 -41.29 18.87 9.51
CA SER A 838 -41.46 18.89 8.05
C SER A 838 -42.73 19.62 7.62
N LYS A 839 -43.87 19.34 8.28
CA LYS A 839 -45.14 20.03 8.06
C LYS A 839 -45.07 21.53 8.37
N THR A 840 -44.43 21.88 9.48
CA THR A 840 -44.33 23.28 9.95
C THR A 840 -43.43 24.12 9.06
N VAL A 841 -42.28 23.58 8.66
CA VAL A 841 -41.31 24.32 7.82
C VAL A 841 -41.57 24.17 6.32
N ARG A 842 -42.50 23.29 5.93
CA ARG A 842 -42.78 22.92 4.52
C ARG A 842 -41.51 22.57 3.76
N ARG A 843 -40.68 21.73 4.38
CA ARG A 843 -39.44 21.23 3.78
C ARG A 843 -39.39 19.72 3.81
N GLU A 844 -38.80 19.16 2.76
CA GLU A 844 -38.45 17.76 2.70
C GLU A 844 -37.29 17.49 3.67
N ILE A 845 -37.48 16.52 4.56
CA ILE A 845 -36.44 16.06 5.49
C ILE A 845 -36.27 14.57 5.24
N SER A 846 -35.04 14.14 5.01
CA SER A 846 -34.73 12.74 4.81
C SER A 846 -33.76 12.28 5.88
N VAL A 847 -34.15 11.24 6.60
CA VAL A 847 -33.32 10.64 7.64
C VAL A 847 -33.06 9.19 7.30
N ARG A 848 -31.79 8.83 7.12
CA ARG A 848 -31.35 7.44 7.03
C ARG A 848 -30.97 6.97 8.42
N ASP A 849 -31.69 6.02 8.97
CA ASP A 849 -31.28 5.37 10.21
C ASP A 849 -30.51 4.08 9.93
N ALA A 850 -30.23 3.28 10.96
CA ALA A 850 -29.49 2.03 10.81
C ALA A 850 -30.17 0.98 9.89
N VAL A 851 -31.49 1.08 9.67
CA VAL A 851 -32.32 0.02 9.10
C VAL A 851 -33.11 0.48 7.86
N HIS A 852 -33.54 1.75 7.82
CA HIS A 852 -34.49 2.31 6.85
C HIS A 852 -34.15 3.75 6.43
N PHE A 853 -34.73 4.14 5.28
CA PHE A 853 -34.79 5.53 4.82
C PHE A 853 -36.17 6.10 5.13
N HIS A 854 -36.19 7.17 5.90
CA HIS A 854 -37.38 7.93 6.23
C HIS A 854 -37.40 9.22 5.42
N HIS A 855 -38.33 9.35 4.48
CA HIS A 855 -38.54 10.57 3.71
C HIS A 855 -39.79 11.28 4.21
N PHE A 856 -39.60 12.40 4.89
CA PHE A 856 -40.66 13.24 5.44
C PHE A 856 -40.99 14.37 4.49
N ARG A 857 -42.26 14.46 4.11
CA ARG A 857 -42.80 15.53 3.26
C ARG A 857 -44.19 15.92 3.75
N ASP A 858 -44.37 17.21 4.03
CA ASP A 858 -45.65 17.80 4.45
C ASP A 858 -46.32 17.12 5.67
N GLY A 859 -45.52 16.45 6.51
CA GLY A 859 -45.98 15.74 7.71
C GLY A 859 -46.22 14.25 7.52
N GLU A 860 -46.04 13.71 6.32
CA GLU A 860 -46.12 12.29 6.02
C GLU A 860 -44.72 11.69 5.88
N CYS A 861 -44.56 10.40 6.21
CA CYS A 861 -43.32 9.67 6.03
C CYS A 861 -43.50 8.54 5.00
N SER A 862 -42.47 8.30 4.19
CA SER A 862 -42.46 7.21 3.20
C SER A 862 -42.55 5.79 3.78
N CYS A 863 -42.38 5.61 5.10
CA CYS A 863 -42.45 4.29 5.72
C CYS A 863 -43.89 3.81 6.02
N GLY A 864 -44.90 4.68 5.93
CA GLY A 864 -46.31 4.31 6.15
C GLY A 864 -46.73 4.14 7.62
N ASP A 865 -45.88 4.58 8.55
CA ASP A 865 -45.95 4.41 10.03
C ASP A 865 -45.62 3.01 10.55
#